data_AF-A0A974SJ78-F1
#
_entry.id   AF-A0A974SJ78-F1
#
_cell.length_a   1.000
_cell.length_b   1.000
_cell.length_c   1.000
_cell.angle_alpha   90.00
_cell.angle_beta   90.00
_cell.angle_gamma   90.00
#
_symmetry.space_group_name_H-M   'P 1'
#
loop_
_entity.id
_entity.type
_entity.pdbx_description
1 polymer ?
#
loop_
_entity_poly.entity_id
_entity_poly.type
_entity_poly.pdbx_seq_one_letter_code
_entity_poly.pdbx_strand_id
1 'polypeptide(L)'
;MAVENIKNAVARTLSYVIGHDSSGKGGRMTLANLKAAMGITAADVGAAPATRTIATGTGLSGGGDLSSDRTLALANTAVTTGAYGSSAAIPTFTVDAQGRLTAAGTKPVITLEITRAQIATTTIPLNCFAVSGHTTVGDLGAGAVYVRGTSSGPMAVQDAAGTWWELFTKHGIRAGWCGVKADGTTDDTAAFRLAWDIACASGNPLLQLEAGTMRIATATQTFSVVSGMQVVGLGTGSSIVKWIEGDLPILFGRSYDIPGRVSNVIFRDFSVIGSHGDDGDYTTSSTYPFLSVRVDGVLYDNIRVEKSRVMGIVSRLSTNTVARGCVVRYCARDGINFADCDDYDISHNLVEFVDDDAIAAHNDTSNRIDRRGVIAGNRVRFSQGIKALGMVSGVVADNVAEFCMGQGIRVTTETSGAEGRNAANGLQIGPNLIKNCIDRTIVDGLNSGAPYISLSGVSAQAGGLSAIPGENVTGTASVISPYPYFQGNDGGVTTDPVPGSYAIQVAGNVCVRDIPSGGLLSDLGYGTFYTRNGPVDPTLTEASLRQPGVSIDGKVRAFSALGNVFNGIGYSFFFGETAQVKGDIKNNTTFDVYGGLVFSGSNTLHQNIISQGNTWDMDSLVSHSGRGANGAWTSAGAGITAILMQGAYGVKSRGDTFRNCSRISDEALAAAAGTSTKLFVEHALLECQPVATSFSTSNKGIGECPRAGPAFWYSIVDSDPGSAAYGNTLNNCGRQAASIPTSGTYIYGMFVQNTGFLLSGGKVTLGWARLTNGSGHVSGTDWATVTPDAS
;
A
#
# COMPACT_ATOMS: atom_id res chain seq x y z
N MET A 1 -21.12 11.04 153.80
CA MET A 1 -20.88 12.46 153.42
C MET A 1 -19.55 12.70 152.70
N ALA A 2 -18.43 12.03 153.04
CA ALA A 2 -17.12 12.29 152.41
C ALA A 2 -16.98 11.89 150.92
N VAL A 3 -17.79 10.95 150.41
CA VAL A 3 -17.71 10.50 148.99
C VAL A 3 -18.41 11.48 148.02
N GLU A 4 -19.39 12.25 148.50
CA GLU A 4 -20.14 13.23 147.69
C GLU A 4 -19.27 14.47 147.35
N ASN A 5 -18.44 14.89 148.31
CA ASN A 5 -17.55 16.04 148.12
C ASN A 5 -16.39 15.74 147.16
N ILE A 6 -15.93 14.49 147.08
CA ILE A 6 -14.90 14.06 146.12
C ILE A 6 -15.47 13.99 144.70
N LYS A 7 -16.72 13.54 144.52
CA LYS A 7 -17.39 13.59 143.21
C LYS A 7 -17.57 15.04 142.71
N ASN A 8 -17.88 15.97 143.61
CA ASN A 8 -18.03 17.39 143.27
C ASN A 8 -16.69 18.09 142.94
N ALA A 9 -15.58 17.66 143.53
CA ALA A 9 -14.24 18.21 143.23
C ALA A 9 -13.69 17.70 141.88
N VAL A 10 -13.94 16.44 141.53
CA VAL A 10 -13.51 15.86 140.24
C VAL A 10 -14.32 16.45 139.07
N ALA A 11 -15.60 16.77 139.27
CA ALA A 11 -16.44 17.40 138.26
C ALA A 11 -16.00 18.84 137.89
N ARG A 12 -15.40 19.60 138.83
CA ARG A 12 -15.01 21.00 138.60
C ARG A 12 -13.69 21.17 137.84
N THR A 13 -12.79 20.19 137.87
CA THR A 13 -11.47 20.31 137.21
C THR A 13 -11.53 19.92 135.73
N LEU A 14 -12.54 19.15 135.31
CA LEU A 14 -12.67 18.67 133.92
C LEU A 14 -13.37 19.65 132.95
N SER A 15 -13.88 20.79 133.43
CA SER A 15 -14.66 21.75 132.62
C SER A 15 -13.87 22.93 132.02
N TYR A 16 -12.53 22.97 132.11
CA TYR A 16 -11.77 24.18 131.72
C TYR A 16 -11.19 24.19 130.28
N VAL A 17 -11.30 23.13 129.47
CA VAL A 17 -10.58 23.07 128.16
C VAL A 17 -11.48 23.05 126.92
N ILE A 18 -12.81 23.18 127.06
CA ILE A 18 -13.71 23.22 125.89
C ILE A 18 -14.60 24.46 126.02
N GLY A 19 -14.16 25.54 125.36
CA GLY A 19 -14.78 26.86 125.34
C GLY A 19 -16.27 26.78 125.05
N HIS A 20 -17.05 27.24 126.03
CA HIS A 20 -18.50 27.20 126.07
C HIS A 20 -19.11 28.27 125.17
N ASP A 21 -20.14 27.92 124.40
CA ASP A 21 -21.08 28.91 123.87
C ASP A 21 -21.87 29.55 125.04
N SER A 22 -22.49 30.70 124.78
CA SER A 22 -23.20 31.53 125.77
C SER A 22 -24.40 30.85 126.46
N SER A 23 -24.68 29.57 126.16
CA SER A 23 -25.71 28.77 126.83
C SER A 23 -25.17 27.84 127.93
N GLY A 24 -23.85 27.82 128.17
CA GLY A 24 -23.29 27.19 129.37
C GLY A 24 -23.31 25.65 129.39
N LYS A 25 -23.48 24.98 128.25
CA LYS A 25 -23.39 23.51 128.15
C LYS A 25 -22.18 23.09 127.30
N GLY A 26 -21.16 22.52 127.95
CA GLY A 26 -19.93 22.07 127.29
C GLY A 26 -20.17 20.88 126.35
N GLY A 27 -19.97 21.10 125.05
CA GLY A 27 -19.94 20.08 124.01
C GLY A 27 -18.72 20.26 123.12
N ARG A 28 -17.95 19.19 122.89
CA ARG A 28 -16.78 19.15 121.98
C ARG A 28 -17.13 19.75 120.61
N MET A 29 -16.36 20.74 120.14
CA MET A 29 -16.49 21.22 118.76
C MET A 29 -16.23 20.06 117.79
N THR A 30 -17.22 19.73 116.98
CA THR A 30 -17.11 18.70 115.94
C THR A 30 -16.20 19.18 114.82
N LEU A 31 -15.70 18.28 113.95
CA LEU A 31 -14.91 18.66 112.77
C LEU A 31 -15.64 19.69 111.87
N ALA A 32 -16.98 19.69 111.91
CA ALA A 32 -17.82 20.70 111.25
C ALA A 32 -17.61 22.11 111.85
N ASN A 33 -17.44 22.22 113.17
CA ASN A 33 -17.22 23.48 113.86
C ASN A 33 -15.78 24.00 113.66
N LEU A 34 -14.78 23.11 113.48
CA LEU A 34 -13.41 23.50 113.14
C LEU A 34 -13.31 24.05 111.69
N LYS A 35 -14.02 23.45 110.74
CA LYS A 35 -14.13 23.96 109.36
C LYS A 35 -14.73 25.37 109.32
N ALA A 36 -15.73 25.64 110.16
CA ALA A 36 -16.33 26.98 110.29
C ALA A 36 -15.38 28.01 110.94
N ALA A 37 -14.52 27.60 111.89
CA ALA A 37 -13.57 28.47 112.58
C ALA A 37 -12.33 28.83 111.74
N MET A 38 -11.88 27.94 110.84
CA MET A 38 -10.71 28.18 109.98
C MET A 38 -11.02 29.02 108.73
N GLY A 39 -12.28 29.26 108.40
CA GLY A 39 -12.69 30.09 107.26
C GLY A 39 -12.24 29.58 105.88
N ILE A 40 -11.67 28.37 105.79
CA ILE A 40 -11.16 27.79 104.54
C ILE A 40 -12.35 27.48 103.63
N THR A 41 -12.41 28.21 102.53
CA THR A 41 -13.36 28.06 101.44
C THR A 41 -12.79 27.13 100.35
N ALA A 42 -13.63 26.71 99.41
CA ALA A 42 -13.18 25.94 98.25
C ALA A 42 -12.11 26.71 97.42
N ALA A 43 -12.15 28.05 97.43
CA ALA A 43 -11.17 28.89 96.74
C ALA A 43 -9.77 28.81 97.36
N ASP A 44 -9.69 28.64 98.69
CA ASP A 44 -8.43 28.63 99.43
C ASP A 44 -7.58 27.37 99.16
N VAL A 45 -8.18 26.31 98.61
CA VAL A 45 -7.50 25.05 98.23
C VAL A 45 -7.36 24.88 96.71
N GLY A 46 -7.69 25.91 95.92
CA GLY A 46 -7.63 25.86 94.46
C GLY A 46 -8.66 24.92 93.81
N ALA A 47 -9.72 24.54 94.55
CA ALA A 47 -10.80 23.76 93.98
C ALA A 47 -11.62 24.62 93.00
N ALA A 48 -12.04 24.02 91.88
CA ALA A 48 -12.90 24.72 90.94
C ALA A 48 -14.22 25.12 91.63
N PRO A 49 -14.69 26.38 91.52
CA PRO A 49 -15.94 26.79 92.12
C PRO A 49 -17.09 25.94 91.61
N ALA A 50 -18.03 25.54 92.48
CA ALA A 50 -19.23 24.81 92.08
C ALA A 50 -20.08 25.57 91.04
N THR A 51 -19.93 26.91 90.98
CA THR A 51 -20.56 27.79 89.98
C THR A 51 -19.86 27.79 88.61
N ARG A 52 -18.72 27.11 88.46
CA ARG A 52 -18.01 27.02 87.18
C ARG A 52 -18.82 26.18 86.20
N THR A 53 -19.19 26.77 85.08
CA THR A 53 -19.98 26.08 84.05
C THR A 53 -19.11 25.46 82.96
N ILE A 54 -19.42 24.22 82.58
CA ILE A 54 -18.98 23.59 81.34
C ILE A 54 -20.05 23.87 80.28
N ALA A 55 -19.73 24.77 79.34
CA ALA A 55 -20.59 25.05 78.21
C ALA A 55 -20.35 24.02 77.10
N THR A 56 -21.38 23.27 76.70
CA THR A 56 -21.30 22.38 75.54
C THR A 56 -21.70 23.13 74.28
N GLY A 57 -20.87 23.05 73.24
CA GLY A 57 -21.23 23.50 71.90
C GLY A 57 -22.11 22.48 71.16
N THR A 58 -22.54 22.85 69.95
CA THR A 58 -23.25 21.95 69.04
C THR A 58 -22.45 20.66 68.82
N GLY A 59 -23.05 19.50 69.11
CA GLY A 59 -22.36 18.20 69.03
C GLY A 59 -22.22 17.47 70.35
N LEU A 60 -22.28 18.18 71.48
CA LEU A 60 -22.13 17.62 72.82
C LEU A 60 -23.35 17.96 73.70
N SER A 61 -23.66 17.04 74.61
CA SER A 61 -24.71 17.19 75.63
C SER A 61 -24.14 16.88 77.02
N GLY A 62 -24.85 17.28 78.08
CA GLY A 62 -24.45 16.98 79.47
C GLY A 62 -23.59 18.04 80.18
N GLY A 63 -23.54 19.27 79.66
CA GLY A 63 -22.91 20.42 80.34
C GLY A 63 -23.65 20.87 81.61
N GLY A 64 -23.23 21.99 82.19
CA GLY A 64 -23.78 22.51 83.46
C GLY A 64 -22.69 23.02 84.41
N ASP A 65 -23.07 23.44 85.62
CA ASP A 65 -22.12 23.87 86.65
C ASP A 65 -21.45 22.68 87.35
N LEU A 66 -20.38 22.88 88.13
CA LEU A 66 -19.67 21.82 88.84
C LEU A 66 -20.23 21.54 90.25
N SER A 67 -21.52 21.81 90.50
CA SER A 67 -22.17 21.45 91.76
C SER A 67 -22.31 19.93 91.96
N SER A 68 -22.09 19.13 90.91
CA SER A 68 -21.93 17.67 90.93
C SER A 68 -21.13 17.19 89.70
N ASP A 69 -20.81 15.89 89.62
CA ASP A 69 -20.05 15.31 88.50
C ASP A 69 -20.80 15.45 87.17
N ARG A 70 -20.05 15.69 86.08
CA ARG A 70 -20.61 15.89 84.74
C ARG A 70 -20.16 14.81 83.77
N THR A 71 -21.10 14.32 82.98
CA THR A 71 -20.86 13.38 81.89
C THR A 71 -21.17 14.09 80.57
N LEU A 72 -20.15 14.23 79.73
CA LEU A 72 -20.33 14.76 78.38
C LEU A 72 -20.54 13.61 77.40
N ALA A 73 -21.58 13.70 76.58
CA ALA A 73 -21.90 12.71 75.57
C ALA A 73 -22.08 13.36 74.20
N LEU A 74 -21.83 12.59 73.13
CA LEU A 74 -22.16 13.03 71.78
C LEU A 74 -23.69 13.22 71.68
N ALA A 75 -24.12 14.39 71.22
CA ALA A 75 -25.54 14.63 70.99
C ALA A 75 -26.01 13.79 69.79
N ASN A 76 -27.13 13.07 69.96
CA ASN A 76 -27.78 12.36 68.86
C ASN A 76 -28.06 13.32 67.70
N THR A 77 -27.88 12.84 66.47
CA THR A 77 -28.36 13.57 65.30
C THR A 77 -29.82 13.18 65.01
N ALA A 78 -30.45 13.87 64.06
CA ALA A 78 -31.78 13.50 63.59
C ALA A 78 -31.79 12.28 62.66
N VAL A 79 -30.63 11.67 62.40
CA VAL A 79 -30.49 10.49 61.51
C VAL A 79 -30.77 9.22 62.28
N THR A 80 -31.76 8.44 61.82
CA THR A 80 -32.03 7.10 62.33
C THR A 80 -30.91 6.15 61.97
N THR A 81 -30.54 5.25 62.89
CA THR A 81 -29.53 4.22 62.63
C THR A 81 -30.02 3.22 61.58
N GLY A 82 -29.25 3.01 60.51
CA GLY A 82 -29.58 2.06 59.45
C GLY A 82 -28.56 2.06 58.31
N ALA A 83 -28.77 1.18 57.32
CA ALA A 83 -28.01 1.19 56.08
C ALA A 83 -28.68 2.13 55.06
N TYR A 84 -27.91 3.08 54.53
CA TYR A 84 -28.35 3.98 53.48
C TYR A 84 -27.57 3.64 52.22
N GLY A 85 -28.28 3.15 51.20
CA GLY A 85 -27.72 2.71 49.92
C GLY A 85 -27.86 1.20 49.68
N SER A 86 -27.86 0.82 48.41
CA SER A 86 -27.88 -0.56 47.93
C SER A 86 -27.40 -0.61 46.48
N SER A 87 -27.40 -1.79 45.85
CA SER A 87 -27.20 -1.90 44.40
C SER A 87 -28.24 -1.13 43.57
N ALA A 88 -29.41 -0.84 44.16
CA ALA A 88 -30.52 -0.15 43.50
C ALA A 88 -30.79 1.26 44.04
N ALA A 89 -30.00 1.75 45.00
CA ALA A 89 -30.23 3.06 45.59
C ALA A 89 -28.91 3.72 46.04
N ILE A 90 -28.72 4.97 45.65
CA ILE A 90 -27.58 5.78 46.08
C ILE A 90 -27.88 6.45 47.44
N PRO A 91 -26.97 6.42 48.42
CA PRO A 91 -27.12 7.20 49.64
C PRO A 91 -27.01 8.70 49.38
N THR A 92 -27.80 9.48 50.11
CA THR A 92 -27.71 10.93 50.14
C THR A 92 -27.66 11.41 51.58
N PHE A 93 -26.84 12.42 51.85
CA PHE A 93 -26.67 12.96 53.20
C PHE A 93 -26.68 14.49 53.21
N THR A 94 -27.15 15.06 54.31
CA THR A 94 -26.94 16.46 54.65
C THR A 94 -26.14 16.55 55.93
N VAL A 95 -25.26 17.55 56.02
CA VAL A 95 -24.42 17.79 57.19
C VAL A 95 -24.71 19.16 57.79
N ASP A 96 -24.59 19.28 59.11
CA ASP A 96 -24.58 20.58 59.78
C ASP A 96 -23.26 21.34 59.54
N ALA A 97 -23.19 22.57 60.05
CA ALA A 97 -22.00 23.41 59.98
C ALA A 97 -20.78 22.82 60.70
N GLN A 98 -20.97 21.79 61.53
CA GLN A 98 -19.92 21.07 62.23
C GLN A 98 -19.55 19.75 61.53
N GLY A 99 -20.18 19.43 60.39
CA GLY A 99 -19.90 18.23 59.60
C GLY A 99 -20.61 16.95 60.09
N ARG A 100 -21.58 17.04 61.01
CA ARG A 100 -22.36 15.88 61.47
C ARG A 100 -23.55 15.65 60.56
N LEU A 101 -23.90 14.40 60.31
CA LEU A 101 -25.07 14.04 59.51
C LEU A 101 -26.37 14.51 60.17
N THR A 102 -27.12 15.40 59.53
CA THR A 102 -28.43 15.87 59.99
C THR A 102 -29.59 15.17 59.31
N ALA A 103 -29.38 14.65 58.10
CA ALA A 103 -30.31 13.76 57.43
C ALA A 103 -29.52 12.73 56.62
N ALA A 104 -30.02 11.50 56.57
CA ALA A 104 -29.57 10.47 55.65
C ALA A 104 -30.79 9.85 54.98
N GLY A 105 -30.66 9.57 53.70
CA GLY A 105 -31.71 9.01 52.87
C GLY A 105 -31.13 8.27 51.68
N THR A 106 -32.00 7.78 50.82
CA THR A 106 -31.61 7.08 49.59
C THR A 106 -32.38 7.64 48.40
N LYS A 107 -31.73 7.73 47.24
CA LYS A 107 -32.40 7.94 45.95
C LYS A 107 -32.28 6.66 45.11
N PRO A 108 -33.32 6.27 44.35
CA PRO A 108 -33.25 5.09 43.50
C PRO A 108 -32.22 5.29 42.37
N VAL A 109 -31.53 4.21 42.01
CA VAL A 109 -30.79 4.08 40.75
C VAL A 109 -31.82 3.80 39.66
N ILE A 110 -31.90 4.67 38.65
CA ILE A 110 -32.85 4.52 37.54
C ILE A 110 -32.08 3.97 36.34
N THR A 111 -32.36 2.72 35.98
CA THR A 111 -31.95 2.12 34.70
C THR A 111 -33.16 2.09 33.79
N LEU A 112 -33.07 2.74 32.63
CA LEU A 112 -34.14 2.73 31.63
C LEU A 112 -33.77 1.70 30.56
N GLU A 113 -34.52 0.61 30.48
CA GLU A 113 -34.44 -0.35 29.37
C GLU A 113 -35.44 0.07 28.28
N ILE A 114 -35.20 1.23 27.68
CA ILE A 114 -36.07 1.78 26.63
C ILE A 114 -35.35 1.87 25.29
N THR A 115 -36.09 1.65 24.22
CA THR A 115 -35.62 1.86 22.85
C THR A 115 -35.84 3.30 22.41
N ARG A 116 -35.21 3.72 21.31
CA ARG A 116 -35.45 5.03 20.68
C ARG A 116 -36.92 5.23 20.31
N ALA A 117 -37.61 4.19 19.87
CA ALA A 117 -39.04 4.26 19.56
C ALA A 117 -39.91 4.55 20.80
N GLN A 118 -39.44 4.20 22.01
CA GLN A 118 -40.19 4.34 23.26
C GLN A 118 -39.95 5.69 23.97
N ILE A 119 -39.00 6.52 23.51
CA ILE A 119 -38.73 7.83 24.14
C ILE A 119 -40.00 8.68 24.19
N ALA A 120 -40.75 8.74 23.09
CA ALA A 120 -41.94 9.59 22.96
C ALA A 120 -43.08 9.25 23.92
N THR A 121 -43.11 8.03 24.44
CA THR A 121 -44.16 7.54 25.33
C THR A 121 -43.69 7.34 26.77
N THR A 122 -42.41 7.63 27.06
CA THR A 122 -41.80 7.43 28.37
C THR A 122 -41.47 8.78 29.00
N THR A 123 -41.77 8.99 30.28
CA THR A 123 -41.24 10.14 31.02
C THR A 123 -39.82 9.84 31.48
N ILE A 124 -38.84 10.68 31.10
CA ILE A 124 -37.43 10.41 31.35
C ILE A 124 -36.88 11.35 32.44
N PRO A 125 -36.67 10.85 33.69
CA PRO A 125 -36.25 11.68 34.81
C PRO A 125 -34.73 11.91 34.89
N LEU A 126 -34.02 11.71 33.78
CA LEU A 126 -32.56 11.80 33.70
C LEU A 126 -32.13 13.08 32.96
N ASN A 127 -30.83 13.37 32.91
CA ASN A 127 -30.26 14.45 32.07
C ASN A 127 -29.55 13.92 30.82
N CYS A 128 -29.20 12.65 30.83
CA CYS A 128 -28.69 11.88 29.72
C CYS A 128 -29.00 10.40 29.97
N PHE A 129 -29.17 9.62 28.91
CA PHE A 129 -29.36 8.18 29.02
C PHE A 129 -28.94 7.48 27.73
N ALA A 130 -28.59 6.20 27.82
CA ALA A 130 -28.39 5.35 26.66
C ALA A 130 -29.67 4.53 26.41
N VAL A 131 -30.06 4.38 25.15
CA VAL A 131 -31.15 3.47 24.78
C VAL A 131 -30.65 2.03 24.70
N SER A 132 -31.54 1.07 24.96
CA SER A 132 -31.27 -0.35 24.83
C SER A 132 -31.47 -0.89 23.40
N GLY A 133 -31.90 -0.03 22.46
CA GLY A 133 -32.13 -0.35 21.04
C GLY A 133 -32.75 0.83 20.28
N HIS A 134 -32.84 0.75 18.95
CA HIS A 134 -33.55 1.70 18.10
C HIS A 134 -35.05 1.40 18.10
N THR A 135 -35.44 0.21 17.62
CA THR A 135 -36.84 -0.23 17.53
C THR A 135 -37.14 -1.25 18.61
N THR A 136 -36.29 -2.28 18.72
CA THR A 136 -36.41 -3.37 19.68
C THR A 136 -35.20 -3.40 20.59
N VAL A 137 -35.38 -3.84 21.83
CA VAL A 137 -34.28 -4.01 22.78
C VAL A 137 -33.25 -4.97 22.18
N GLY A 138 -31.96 -4.59 22.24
CA GLY A 138 -30.83 -5.37 21.75
C GLY A 138 -30.55 -5.26 20.25
N ASP A 139 -31.32 -4.50 19.48
CA ASP A 139 -30.96 -4.22 18.08
C ASP A 139 -29.73 -3.28 17.97
N LEU A 140 -29.27 -3.03 16.73
CA LEU A 140 -28.06 -2.24 16.46
C LEU A 140 -28.14 -0.78 16.95
N GLY A 141 -29.31 -0.30 17.37
CA GLY A 141 -29.46 1.01 17.99
C GLY A 141 -29.01 1.08 19.45
N ALA A 142 -28.71 -0.07 20.07
CA ALA A 142 -28.31 -0.13 21.47
C ALA A 142 -27.05 0.70 21.74
N GLY A 143 -27.06 1.42 22.88
CA GLY A 143 -25.96 2.27 23.30
C GLY A 143 -25.98 3.68 22.71
N ALA A 144 -26.96 4.04 21.87
CA ALA A 144 -27.12 5.43 21.44
C ALA A 144 -27.44 6.31 22.65
N VAL A 145 -26.67 7.38 22.84
CA VAL A 145 -26.80 8.27 23.99
C VAL A 145 -27.65 9.48 23.62
N TYR A 146 -28.71 9.74 24.37
CA TYR A 146 -29.53 10.93 24.26
C TYR A 146 -29.22 11.93 25.37
N VAL A 147 -29.12 13.20 25.01
CA VAL A 147 -28.91 14.34 25.91
C VAL A 147 -30.03 15.36 25.72
N ARG A 148 -30.17 16.30 26.67
CA ARG A 148 -31.13 17.40 26.53
C ARG A 148 -30.84 18.16 25.24
N GLY A 149 -31.88 18.36 24.43
CA GLY A 149 -31.76 18.93 23.09
C GLY A 149 -32.87 19.91 22.74
N THR A 150 -32.99 20.21 21.45
CA THR A 150 -34.09 21.03 20.89
C THR A 150 -34.80 20.27 19.77
N SER A 151 -35.87 20.85 19.22
CA SER A 151 -36.59 20.27 18.07
C SER A 151 -35.76 20.17 16.79
N SER A 152 -34.61 20.85 16.72
CA SER A 152 -33.72 20.84 15.55
C SER A 152 -32.48 19.96 15.74
N GLY A 153 -32.34 19.31 16.90
CA GLY A 153 -31.22 18.43 17.20
C GLY A 153 -31.20 17.15 16.35
N PRO A 154 -30.04 16.47 16.25
CA PRO A 154 -29.95 15.20 15.55
C PRO A 154 -30.89 14.15 16.18
N MET A 155 -31.74 13.55 15.36
CA MET A 155 -32.78 12.60 15.79
C MET A 155 -33.66 13.10 16.96
N ALA A 156 -33.95 14.41 16.99
CA ALA A 156 -34.72 15.03 18.06
C ALA A 156 -36.06 14.32 18.33
N VAL A 157 -36.42 14.19 19.61
CA VAL A 157 -37.69 13.62 20.06
C VAL A 157 -38.09 14.21 21.41
N GLN A 158 -39.38 14.50 21.59
CA GLN A 158 -39.92 14.84 22.90
C GLN A 158 -40.28 13.58 23.67
N ASP A 159 -39.96 13.55 24.95
CA ASP A 159 -40.46 12.52 25.86
C ASP A 159 -41.91 12.78 26.29
N ALA A 160 -42.52 11.86 27.06
CA ALA A 160 -43.91 12.02 27.51
C ALA A 160 -44.13 13.23 28.45
N ALA A 161 -43.06 13.82 28.99
CA ALA A 161 -43.12 15.05 29.77
C ALA A 161 -42.93 16.33 28.91
N GLY A 162 -42.82 16.18 27.59
CA GLY A 162 -42.62 17.28 26.64
C GLY A 162 -41.17 17.75 26.54
N THR A 163 -40.21 17.06 27.17
CA THR A 163 -38.80 17.48 27.13
C THR A 163 -38.13 17.00 25.86
N TRP A 164 -37.40 17.90 25.20
CA TRP A 164 -36.63 17.56 24.00
C TRP A 164 -35.32 16.82 24.33
N TRP A 165 -35.08 15.77 23.56
CA TRP A 165 -33.90 14.92 23.59
C TRP A 165 -33.31 14.81 22.20
N GLU A 166 -31.98 14.83 22.10
CA GLU A 166 -31.25 14.67 20.84
C GLU A 166 -30.10 13.67 20.99
N LEU A 167 -29.70 13.06 19.87
CA LEU A 167 -28.59 12.12 19.83
C LEU A 167 -27.27 12.85 20.11
N PHE A 168 -26.43 12.28 20.96
CA PHE A 168 -25.10 12.80 21.22
C PHE A 168 -24.10 12.38 20.12
N THR A 169 -23.54 13.34 19.39
CA THR A 169 -22.74 13.10 18.17
C THR A 169 -21.26 13.49 18.28
N LYS A 170 -20.80 14.04 19.42
CA LYS A 170 -19.44 14.60 19.53
C LYS A 170 -18.30 13.58 19.35
N HIS A 171 -18.58 12.28 19.48
CA HIS A 171 -17.59 11.21 19.33
C HIS A 171 -17.82 10.35 18.07
N GLY A 172 -18.54 10.89 17.09
CA GLY A 172 -19.04 10.12 15.95
C GLY A 172 -20.32 9.37 16.29
N ILE A 173 -20.86 8.69 15.30
CA ILE A 173 -22.10 7.93 15.42
C ILE A 173 -21.96 6.55 14.79
N ARG A 174 -22.88 5.65 15.14
CA ARG A 174 -23.01 4.33 14.52
C ARG A 174 -24.25 4.27 13.63
N ALA A 175 -24.19 3.56 12.50
CA ALA A 175 -25.29 3.54 11.54
C ALA A 175 -26.59 2.95 12.13
N GLY A 176 -26.48 1.92 12.97
CA GLY A 176 -27.56 1.27 13.72
C GLY A 176 -28.29 2.19 14.68
N TRP A 177 -27.63 3.23 15.21
CA TRP A 177 -28.29 4.27 16.02
C TRP A 177 -29.36 5.03 15.24
N CYS A 178 -29.26 5.06 13.91
CA CYS A 178 -30.22 5.67 13.00
C CYS A 178 -31.22 4.66 12.42
N GLY A 179 -31.19 3.40 12.90
CA GLY A 179 -32.16 2.37 12.53
C GLY A 179 -31.68 1.34 11.51
N VAL A 180 -30.42 1.41 11.06
CA VAL A 180 -29.84 0.39 10.16
C VAL A 180 -29.91 -1.00 10.82
N LYS A 181 -30.34 -1.99 10.03
CA LYS A 181 -30.54 -3.38 10.47
C LYS A 181 -29.38 -4.29 10.10
N ALA A 182 -28.73 -4.06 8.95
CA ALA A 182 -27.58 -4.82 8.47
C ALA A 182 -27.82 -6.34 8.39
N ASP A 183 -29.05 -6.77 8.10
CA ASP A 183 -29.45 -8.19 8.04
C ASP A 183 -29.36 -8.79 6.61
N GLY A 184 -28.98 -7.98 5.62
CA GLY A 184 -28.87 -8.36 4.21
C GLY A 184 -30.19 -8.40 3.43
N THR A 185 -31.32 -8.21 4.12
CA THR A 185 -32.67 -8.34 3.56
C THR A 185 -33.47 -7.03 3.64
N THR A 186 -33.42 -6.35 4.78
CA THR A 186 -34.07 -5.06 5.03
C THR A 186 -33.42 -3.98 4.19
N ASP A 187 -34.23 -3.12 3.55
CA ASP A 187 -33.70 -1.93 2.86
C ASP A 187 -33.25 -0.88 3.88
N ASP A 188 -31.94 -0.77 4.07
CA ASP A 188 -31.30 0.15 5.01
C ASP A 188 -31.10 1.55 4.43
N THR A 189 -31.48 1.81 3.17
CA THR A 189 -31.18 3.05 2.43
C THR A 189 -31.50 4.31 3.25
N ALA A 190 -32.72 4.42 3.78
CA ALA A 190 -33.15 5.62 4.50
C ALA A 190 -32.44 5.80 5.85
N ALA A 191 -32.25 4.71 6.59
CA ALA A 191 -31.57 4.73 7.88
C ALA A 191 -30.07 5.05 7.72
N PHE A 192 -29.44 4.48 6.69
CA PHE A 192 -28.04 4.74 6.35
C PHE A 192 -27.84 6.19 5.89
N ARG A 193 -28.75 6.73 5.08
CA ARG A 193 -28.74 8.16 4.70
C ARG A 193 -28.83 9.07 5.91
N LEU A 194 -29.74 8.80 6.84
CA LEU A 194 -29.87 9.56 8.08
C LEU A 194 -28.56 9.53 8.90
N ALA A 195 -27.95 8.35 9.03
CA ALA A 195 -26.66 8.21 9.69
C ALA A 195 -25.55 9.01 9.00
N TRP A 196 -25.49 8.97 7.67
CA TRP A 196 -24.53 9.75 6.90
C TRP A 196 -24.69 11.25 7.13
N ASP A 197 -25.91 11.76 7.03
CA ASP A 197 -26.21 13.19 7.21
C ASP A 197 -25.84 13.69 8.61
N ILE A 198 -26.18 12.91 9.64
CA ILE A 198 -25.82 13.24 11.03
C ILE A 198 -24.30 13.24 11.21
N ALA A 199 -23.59 12.27 10.63
CA ALA A 199 -22.14 12.21 10.73
C ALA A 199 -21.51 13.44 10.05
N CYS A 200 -21.90 13.76 8.82
CA CYS A 200 -21.41 14.94 8.09
C CYS A 200 -21.67 16.26 8.81
N ALA A 201 -22.81 16.39 9.50
CA ALA A 201 -23.17 17.61 10.23
C ALA A 201 -22.53 17.70 11.63
N SER A 202 -21.91 16.61 12.11
CA SER A 202 -21.31 16.58 13.45
C SER A 202 -19.97 17.31 13.50
N GLY A 203 -19.55 17.73 14.71
CA GLY A 203 -18.22 18.32 14.93
C GLY A 203 -17.05 17.33 14.79
N ASN A 204 -17.33 16.05 14.59
CA ASN A 204 -16.35 14.98 14.35
C ASN A 204 -16.97 13.98 13.35
N PRO A 205 -16.78 14.16 12.03
CA PRO A 205 -17.51 13.41 11.00
C PRO A 205 -17.07 11.94 10.91
N LEU A 206 -17.44 11.15 11.90
CA LEU A 206 -17.12 9.74 12.03
C LEU A 206 -18.41 8.92 12.00
N LEU A 207 -18.53 8.07 10.98
CA LEU A 207 -19.57 7.06 10.84
C LEU A 207 -18.96 5.67 11.03
N GLN A 208 -19.36 5.00 12.10
CA GLN A 208 -19.00 3.60 12.33
C GLN A 208 -20.08 2.68 11.75
N LEU A 209 -19.65 1.68 10.98
CA LEU A 209 -20.50 0.66 10.39
C LEU A 209 -20.53 -0.58 11.28
N GLU A 210 -21.71 -1.15 11.50
CA GLU A 210 -21.87 -2.39 12.26
C GLU A 210 -21.42 -3.63 11.46
N ALA A 211 -21.31 -4.75 12.16
CA ALA A 211 -21.20 -6.05 11.50
C ALA A 211 -22.55 -6.41 10.87
N GLY A 212 -22.52 -7.03 9.69
CA GLY A 212 -23.68 -7.40 8.91
C GLY A 212 -23.65 -6.82 7.49
N THR A 213 -24.73 -7.07 6.75
CA THR A 213 -24.91 -6.57 5.38
C THR A 213 -25.98 -5.48 5.36
N MET A 214 -25.53 -4.24 5.26
CA MET A 214 -26.36 -3.06 5.06
C MET A 214 -26.78 -3.00 3.60
N ARG A 215 -28.05 -3.24 3.31
CA ARG A 215 -28.57 -3.28 1.94
C ARG A 215 -29.04 -1.89 1.51
N ILE A 216 -28.38 -1.32 0.52
CA ILE A 216 -28.74 -0.05 -0.12
C ILE A 216 -29.45 -0.37 -1.44
N ALA A 217 -30.78 -0.43 -1.41
CA ALA A 217 -31.57 -0.89 -2.55
C ALA A 217 -31.99 0.22 -3.52
N THR A 218 -32.25 1.44 -3.02
CA THR A 218 -32.89 2.52 -3.80
C THR A 218 -32.28 3.90 -3.53
N ALA A 219 -31.02 3.97 -3.13
CA ALA A 219 -30.40 5.27 -2.87
C ALA A 219 -30.51 6.17 -4.11
N THR A 220 -30.87 7.44 -3.92
CA THR A 220 -31.09 8.44 -5.00
C THR A 220 -30.09 9.60 -4.94
N GLN A 221 -29.24 9.64 -3.91
CA GLN A 221 -28.19 10.63 -3.73
C GLN A 221 -26.89 9.97 -3.29
N THR A 222 -25.77 10.52 -3.75
CA THR A 222 -24.44 10.14 -3.29
C THR A 222 -24.25 10.39 -1.79
N PHE A 223 -23.56 9.48 -1.13
CA PHE A 223 -23.00 9.69 0.20
C PHE A 223 -21.78 10.60 0.07
N SER A 224 -22.07 11.90 -0.06
CA SER A 224 -21.07 12.93 -0.32
C SER A 224 -20.18 13.17 0.92
N VAL A 225 -18.86 13.11 0.74
CA VAL A 225 -17.88 13.31 1.82
C VAL A 225 -17.65 14.79 2.14
N VAL A 226 -17.37 15.09 3.40
CA VAL A 226 -16.95 16.40 3.92
C VAL A 226 -15.50 16.34 4.43
N SER A 227 -14.89 17.50 4.70
CA SER A 227 -13.55 17.52 5.31
C SER A 227 -13.53 16.83 6.67
N GLY A 228 -12.56 15.94 6.90
CA GLY A 228 -12.44 15.15 8.12
C GLY A 228 -13.33 13.91 8.17
N MET A 229 -14.03 13.57 7.09
CA MET A 229 -14.95 12.42 7.05
C MET A 229 -14.22 11.10 7.24
N GLN A 230 -14.71 10.28 8.16
CA GLN A 230 -14.21 8.96 8.47
C GLN A 230 -15.36 7.96 8.45
N VAL A 231 -15.23 6.93 7.62
CA VAL A 231 -16.17 5.81 7.55
C VAL A 231 -15.40 4.55 7.90
N VAL A 232 -15.74 3.93 9.02
CA VAL A 232 -14.96 2.84 9.61
C VAL A 232 -15.85 1.66 9.91
N GLY A 233 -15.55 0.50 9.34
CA GLY A 233 -16.20 -0.76 9.68
C GLY A 233 -15.43 -1.58 10.71
N LEU A 234 -15.86 -2.82 10.91
CA LEU A 234 -15.25 -3.77 11.84
C LEU A 234 -14.33 -4.79 11.14
N GLY A 235 -14.15 -4.66 9.82
CA GLY A 235 -13.32 -5.53 8.99
C GLY A 235 -13.97 -5.83 7.64
N THR A 236 -13.15 -6.07 6.62
CA THR A 236 -13.62 -6.56 5.31
C THR A 236 -14.33 -7.90 5.48
N GLY A 237 -15.54 -8.01 4.93
CA GLY A 237 -16.43 -9.17 5.10
C GLY A 237 -17.21 -9.20 6.42
N SER A 238 -16.91 -8.33 7.39
CA SER A 238 -17.71 -8.16 8.61
C SER A 238 -18.73 -7.04 8.45
N SER A 239 -18.27 -5.84 8.07
CA SER A 239 -19.13 -4.71 7.73
C SER A 239 -19.27 -4.66 6.22
N ILE A 240 -20.48 -4.91 5.69
CA ILE A 240 -20.74 -5.00 4.25
C ILE A 240 -21.81 -4.00 3.87
N VAL A 241 -21.52 -3.11 2.92
CA VAL A 241 -22.51 -2.30 2.23
C VAL A 241 -22.83 -3.00 0.91
N LYS A 242 -23.99 -3.64 0.81
CA LYS A 242 -24.46 -4.25 -0.44
C LYS A 242 -25.28 -3.23 -1.21
N TRP A 243 -24.91 -2.98 -2.44
CA TRP A 243 -25.46 -1.93 -3.28
C TRP A 243 -26.07 -2.51 -4.55
N ILE A 244 -27.30 -2.09 -4.87
CA ILE A 244 -27.95 -2.40 -6.14
C ILE A 244 -27.67 -1.26 -7.11
N GLU A 245 -26.81 -1.53 -8.08
CA GLU A 245 -26.37 -0.60 -9.11
C GLU A 245 -27.48 -0.44 -10.17
N GLY A 246 -27.99 0.78 -10.39
CA GLY A 246 -29.12 1.02 -11.30
C GLY A 246 -29.34 2.49 -11.69
N ASP A 247 -29.48 3.41 -10.72
CA ASP A 247 -29.87 4.81 -10.97
C ASP A 247 -28.93 5.89 -10.39
N LEU A 248 -27.85 5.50 -9.69
CA LEU A 248 -26.97 6.43 -8.94
C LEU A 248 -25.61 6.65 -9.58
N PRO A 249 -25.13 7.88 -9.83
CA PRO A 249 -23.79 8.06 -10.40
C PRO A 249 -22.65 7.61 -9.45
N ILE A 250 -22.79 7.74 -8.12
CA ILE A 250 -21.74 7.43 -7.13
C ILE A 250 -22.38 7.00 -5.80
N LEU A 251 -21.87 5.93 -5.17
CA LEU A 251 -22.23 5.54 -3.80
C LEU A 251 -21.50 6.41 -2.78
N PHE A 252 -20.18 6.24 -2.61
CA PHE A 252 -19.35 7.04 -1.68
C PHE A 252 -18.41 7.99 -2.41
N GLY A 253 -18.30 9.23 -1.94
CA GLY A 253 -17.28 10.17 -2.43
C GLY A 253 -17.84 11.53 -2.81
N ARG A 254 -17.47 12.07 -3.97
CA ARG A 254 -17.98 13.34 -4.51
C ARG A 254 -17.67 13.44 -6.00
N SER A 255 -18.60 14.02 -6.76
CA SER A 255 -18.55 14.15 -8.22
C SER A 255 -17.83 15.42 -8.72
N TYR A 256 -17.59 15.49 -10.02
CA TYR A 256 -16.91 16.60 -10.71
C TYR A 256 -17.64 17.95 -10.64
N ASP A 257 -18.97 17.91 -10.57
CA ASP A 257 -19.87 19.07 -10.53
C ASP A 257 -19.85 19.81 -9.20
N ILE A 258 -19.32 19.20 -8.13
CA ILE A 258 -19.18 19.85 -6.83
C ILE A 258 -17.90 20.69 -6.80
N PRO A 259 -17.99 22.04 -6.73
CA PRO A 259 -16.83 22.92 -6.69
C PRO A 259 -16.08 22.83 -5.35
N GLY A 260 -14.84 23.32 -5.32
CA GLY A 260 -14.00 23.37 -4.11
C GLY A 260 -13.24 22.07 -3.81
N ARG A 261 -12.46 22.08 -2.74
CA ARG A 261 -11.68 20.93 -2.22
C ARG A 261 -12.15 20.58 -0.81
N VAL A 262 -12.13 19.29 -0.48
CA VAL A 262 -12.29 18.77 0.88
C VAL A 262 -11.04 18.00 1.25
N SER A 263 -10.78 17.78 2.53
CA SER A 263 -9.52 17.15 2.97
C SER A 263 -9.70 16.13 4.09
N ASN A 264 -8.71 15.27 4.27
CA ASN A 264 -8.63 14.30 5.37
C ASN A 264 -9.83 13.34 5.41
N VAL A 265 -10.06 12.61 4.31
CA VAL A 265 -11.13 11.62 4.19
C VAL A 265 -10.55 10.21 4.38
N ILE A 266 -11.20 9.39 5.20
CA ILE A 266 -10.77 8.02 5.50
C ILE A 266 -11.93 7.06 5.27
N PHE A 267 -11.67 6.02 4.48
CA PHE A 267 -12.49 4.82 4.38
C PHE A 267 -11.66 3.64 4.90
N ARG A 268 -12.16 2.92 5.91
CA ARG A 268 -11.40 1.85 6.54
C ARG A 268 -12.24 0.64 6.96
N ASP A 269 -11.72 -0.57 6.74
CA ASP A 269 -12.19 -1.82 7.34
C ASP A 269 -13.65 -2.21 7.00
N PHE A 270 -14.08 -2.05 5.73
CA PHE A 270 -15.39 -2.55 5.29
C PHE A 270 -15.42 -2.97 3.82
N SER A 271 -16.47 -3.69 3.45
CA SER A 271 -16.72 -4.12 2.07
C SER A 271 -17.84 -3.30 1.41
N VAL A 272 -17.69 -3.05 0.11
CA VAL A 272 -18.77 -2.58 -0.78
C VAL A 272 -18.96 -3.64 -1.86
N ILE A 273 -20.18 -4.17 -1.99
CA ILE A 273 -20.49 -5.23 -2.95
C ILE A 273 -21.61 -4.76 -3.87
N GLY A 274 -21.29 -4.66 -5.16
CA GLY A 274 -22.25 -4.36 -6.23
C GLY A 274 -23.00 -5.60 -6.72
N SER A 275 -23.45 -5.56 -7.99
CA SER A 275 -24.28 -6.61 -8.60
C SER A 275 -23.81 -7.09 -9.97
N HIS A 276 -22.60 -6.71 -10.42
CA HIS A 276 -22.06 -7.16 -11.70
C HIS A 276 -21.86 -8.69 -11.74
N GLY A 277 -22.49 -9.34 -12.72
CA GLY A 277 -22.51 -10.79 -12.90
C GLY A 277 -23.52 -11.54 -12.02
N ASP A 278 -24.23 -10.86 -11.12
CA ASP A 278 -25.34 -11.48 -10.38
C ASP A 278 -26.44 -11.91 -11.37
N ASP A 279 -26.96 -13.12 -11.20
CA ASP A 279 -27.96 -13.73 -12.09
C ASP A 279 -27.60 -13.73 -13.58
N GLY A 280 -26.29 -13.66 -13.90
CA GLY A 280 -25.77 -13.61 -15.26
C GLY A 280 -25.84 -12.22 -15.92
N ASP A 281 -26.17 -11.18 -15.17
CA ASP A 281 -26.25 -9.81 -15.68
C ASP A 281 -24.89 -9.08 -15.60
N TYR A 282 -24.24 -8.95 -16.74
CA TYR A 282 -22.97 -8.23 -16.92
C TYR A 282 -23.14 -6.83 -17.50
N THR A 283 -24.33 -6.22 -17.39
CA THR A 283 -24.53 -4.87 -17.94
C THR A 283 -23.69 -3.84 -17.17
N THR A 284 -22.86 -3.10 -17.90
CA THR A 284 -22.04 -2.01 -17.34
C THR A 284 -22.91 -0.81 -16.97
N SER A 285 -22.47 -0.01 -16.01
CA SER A 285 -23.13 1.23 -15.62
C SER A 285 -22.11 2.36 -15.47
N SER A 286 -22.57 3.58 -15.21
CA SER A 286 -21.72 4.73 -14.87
C SER A 286 -21.72 5.02 -13.37
N THR A 287 -21.88 3.96 -12.55
CA THR A 287 -22.17 4.06 -11.12
C THR A 287 -20.99 3.57 -10.29
N TYR A 288 -20.29 4.46 -9.59
CA TYR A 288 -19.05 4.13 -8.86
C TYR A 288 -19.31 3.78 -7.39
N PRO A 289 -18.73 2.69 -6.84
CA PRO A 289 -18.80 2.45 -5.40
C PRO A 289 -17.99 3.49 -4.63
N PHE A 290 -16.81 3.86 -5.15
CA PHE A 290 -16.02 5.00 -4.67
C PHE A 290 -15.61 5.91 -5.82
N LEU A 291 -15.90 7.20 -5.71
CA LEU A 291 -15.33 8.23 -6.58
C LEU A 291 -15.03 9.50 -5.76
N SER A 292 -13.77 9.71 -5.44
CA SER A 292 -13.29 10.90 -4.70
C SER A 292 -12.68 11.92 -5.66
N VAL A 293 -13.44 12.96 -6.02
CA VAL A 293 -12.94 14.06 -6.86
C VAL A 293 -12.48 15.25 -5.99
N ARG A 294 -11.29 15.81 -6.24
CA ARG A 294 -10.78 17.02 -5.54
C ARG A 294 -10.67 16.84 -4.00
N VAL A 295 -10.20 15.69 -3.54
CA VAL A 295 -10.01 15.39 -2.11
C VAL A 295 -8.52 15.43 -1.77
N ASP A 296 -8.12 16.29 -0.83
CA ASP A 296 -6.73 16.41 -0.38
C ASP A 296 -6.49 15.53 0.84
N GLY A 297 -5.74 14.44 0.69
CA GLY A 297 -5.58 13.44 1.73
C GLY A 297 -6.80 12.52 1.79
N VAL A 298 -6.83 11.52 0.91
CA VAL A 298 -7.81 10.43 0.95
C VAL A 298 -7.11 9.11 1.21
N LEU A 299 -7.60 8.37 2.20
CA LEU A 299 -7.07 7.07 2.58
C LEU A 299 -8.15 5.99 2.41
N TYR A 300 -7.89 5.04 1.53
CA TYR A 300 -8.58 3.76 1.45
C TYR A 300 -7.69 2.70 2.12
N ASP A 301 -8.12 2.22 3.29
CA ASP A 301 -7.32 1.34 4.14
C ASP A 301 -8.07 0.05 4.43
N ASN A 302 -7.60 -1.08 3.91
CA ASN A 302 -8.30 -2.36 4.06
C ASN A 302 -9.77 -2.26 3.62
N ILE A 303 -9.99 -1.77 2.40
CA ILE A 303 -11.31 -1.72 1.76
C ILE A 303 -11.45 -2.90 0.79
N ARG A 304 -12.61 -3.55 0.80
CA ARG A 304 -12.95 -4.57 -0.20
C ARG A 304 -14.04 -4.07 -1.13
N VAL A 305 -13.79 -4.09 -2.44
CA VAL A 305 -14.81 -3.80 -3.45
C VAL A 305 -15.01 -5.03 -4.31
N GLU A 306 -16.27 -5.43 -4.49
CA GLU A 306 -16.62 -6.53 -5.39
C GLU A 306 -17.78 -6.21 -6.30
N LYS A 307 -17.79 -6.83 -7.49
CA LYS A 307 -18.95 -6.85 -8.39
C LYS A 307 -19.41 -5.47 -8.84
N SER A 308 -18.48 -4.56 -9.07
CA SER A 308 -18.83 -3.24 -9.61
C SER A 308 -19.08 -3.31 -11.12
N ARG A 309 -20.18 -2.72 -11.58
CA ARG A 309 -20.50 -2.54 -13.01
C ARG A 309 -19.67 -1.45 -13.70
N VAL A 310 -18.74 -0.83 -13.00
CA VAL A 310 -17.75 0.10 -13.55
C VAL A 310 -16.39 -0.18 -12.89
N MET A 311 -15.76 0.83 -12.30
CA MET A 311 -14.48 0.75 -11.60
C MET A 311 -14.67 0.50 -10.10
N GLY A 312 -13.64 -0.04 -9.43
CA GLY A 312 -13.65 -0.27 -7.99
C GLY A 312 -13.38 0.98 -7.16
N ILE A 313 -12.13 1.25 -6.83
CA ILE A 313 -11.73 2.40 -6.01
C ILE A 313 -11.24 3.51 -6.93
N VAL A 314 -11.93 4.65 -6.96
CA VAL A 314 -11.57 5.77 -7.84
C VAL A 314 -11.29 7.05 -7.06
N SER A 315 -10.20 7.71 -7.43
CA SER A 315 -9.88 9.09 -7.03
C SER A 315 -9.43 9.89 -8.25
N ARG A 316 -9.85 11.15 -8.32
CA ARG A 316 -9.55 12.06 -9.44
C ARG A 316 -9.24 13.45 -8.92
N LEU A 317 -8.33 14.18 -9.58
CA LEU A 317 -7.98 15.58 -9.23
C LEU A 317 -7.60 15.79 -7.75
N SER A 318 -7.04 14.75 -7.12
CA SER A 318 -6.83 14.63 -5.67
C SER A 318 -5.35 14.54 -5.36
N THR A 319 -4.92 15.02 -4.19
CA THR A 319 -3.50 14.96 -3.79
C THR A 319 -3.35 14.15 -2.50
N ASN A 320 -2.21 13.48 -2.31
CA ASN A 320 -1.96 12.62 -1.16
C ASN A 320 -3.01 11.49 -1.05
N THR A 321 -3.15 10.74 -2.15
CA THR A 321 -4.19 9.72 -2.32
C THR A 321 -3.59 8.34 -2.09
N VAL A 322 -4.12 7.59 -1.14
CA VAL A 322 -3.57 6.28 -0.73
C VAL A 322 -4.62 5.19 -0.83
N ALA A 323 -4.30 4.10 -1.52
CA ALA A 323 -5.01 2.82 -1.43
C ALA A 323 -4.04 1.75 -0.96
N ARG A 324 -4.27 1.23 0.26
CA ARG A 324 -3.40 0.23 0.87
C ARG A 324 -4.17 -0.94 1.46
N GLY A 325 -3.65 -2.16 1.25
CA GLY A 325 -4.26 -3.37 1.80
C GLY A 325 -5.67 -3.64 1.27
N CYS A 326 -6.06 -3.02 0.16
CA CYS A 326 -7.39 -3.16 -0.41
C CYS A 326 -7.51 -4.43 -1.26
N VAL A 327 -8.74 -4.92 -1.40
CA VAL A 327 -9.09 -6.05 -2.25
C VAL A 327 -10.14 -5.59 -3.25
N VAL A 328 -9.85 -5.67 -4.55
CA VAL A 328 -10.81 -5.30 -5.61
C VAL A 328 -11.02 -6.48 -6.55
N ARG A 329 -12.27 -6.93 -6.71
CA ARG A 329 -12.59 -8.12 -7.53
C ARG A 329 -13.85 -7.95 -8.36
N TYR A 330 -13.90 -8.63 -9.51
CA TYR A 330 -15.11 -8.71 -10.33
C TYR A 330 -15.63 -7.33 -10.79
N CYS A 331 -14.73 -6.47 -11.27
CA CYS A 331 -15.08 -5.15 -11.78
C CYS A 331 -15.19 -5.17 -13.31
N ALA A 332 -16.21 -4.49 -13.84
CA ALA A 332 -16.44 -4.39 -15.28
C ALA A 332 -15.48 -3.43 -15.99
N ARG A 333 -14.81 -2.54 -15.24
CA ARG A 333 -13.73 -1.67 -15.69
C ARG A 333 -12.59 -1.74 -14.67
N ASP A 334 -11.85 -0.66 -14.44
CA ASP A 334 -10.62 -0.64 -13.66
C ASP A 334 -10.81 -1.05 -12.18
N GLY A 335 -9.80 -1.67 -11.58
CA GLY A 335 -9.83 -2.02 -10.16
C GLY A 335 -9.62 -0.80 -9.27
N ILE A 336 -8.42 -0.23 -9.30
CA ILE A 336 -8.06 0.99 -8.59
C ILE A 336 -7.64 2.05 -9.62
N ASN A 337 -8.34 3.18 -9.69
CA ASN A 337 -8.05 4.26 -10.64
C ASN A 337 -7.78 5.58 -9.90
N PHE A 338 -6.51 6.00 -9.89
CA PHE A 338 -6.04 7.28 -9.36
C PHE A 338 -5.57 8.21 -10.49
N ALA A 339 -6.40 8.39 -11.52
CA ALA A 339 -6.06 9.31 -12.59
C ALA A 339 -6.15 10.77 -12.13
N ASP A 340 -5.28 11.62 -12.68
CA ASP A 340 -5.11 13.02 -12.28
C ASP A 340 -4.90 13.22 -10.76
N CYS A 341 -4.29 12.24 -10.11
CA CYS A 341 -3.89 12.36 -8.71
C CYS A 341 -2.39 12.67 -8.59
N ASP A 342 -2.06 13.35 -7.50
CA ASP A 342 -0.70 13.78 -7.16
C ASP A 342 -0.28 13.12 -5.87
N ASP A 343 1.00 12.79 -5.77
CA ASP A 343 1.55 12.16 -4.57
C ASP A 343 0.68 10.98 -4.13
N TYR A 344 0.65 9.94 -4.96
CA TYR A 344 -0.20 8.78 -4.71
C TYR A 344 0.60 7.55 -4.30
N ASP A 345 -0.02 6.71 -3.47
CA ASP A 345 0.49 5.43 -3.03
C ASP A 345 -0.58 4.35 -3.23
N ILE A 346 -0.32 3.43 -4.16
CA ILE A 346 -1.15 2.26 -4.41
C ILE A 346 -0.30 1.05 -4.03
N SER A 347 -0.41 0.60 -2.78
CA SER A 347 0.48 -0.44 -2.26
C SER A 347 -0.22 -1.58 -1.54
N HIS A 348 0.38 -2.76 -1.64
CA HIS A 348 -0.07 -3.96 -0.92
C HIS A 348 -1.54 -4.34 -1.18
N ASN A 349 -2.04 -4.06 -2.39
CA ASN A 349 -3.41 -4.39 -2.79
C ASN A 349 -3.48 -5.73 -3.52
N LEU A 350 -4.62 -6.41 -3.44
CA LEU A 350 -5.00 -7.53 -4.30
C LEU A 350 -6.07 -7.05 -5.29
N VAL A 351 -5.77 -7.10 -6.58
CA VAL A 351 -6.74 -6.75 -7.63
C VAL A 351 -6.83 -7.90 -8.63
N GLU A 352 -8.01 -8.50 -8.75
CA GLU A 352 -8.18 -9.64 -9.66
C GLU A 352 -9.57 -9.79 -10.26
N PHE A 353 -9.65 -10.39 -11.44
CA PHE A 353 -10.90 -10.53 -12.20
C PHE A 353 -11.52 -9.16 -12.50
N VAL A 354 -10.74 -8.34 -13.20
CA VAL A 354 -11.08 -6.96 -13.55
C VAL A 354 -10.93 -6.86 -15.06
N ASP A 355 -11.96 -6.42 -15.79
CA ASP A 355 -11.91 -6.45 -17.27
C ASP A 355 -10.89 -5.48 -17.89
N ASP A 356 -10.71 -4.33 -17.25
CA ASP A 356 -9.84 -3.25 -17.71
C ASP A 356 -8.56 -3.25 -16.84
N ASP A 357 -8.01 -2.09 -16.49
CA ASP A 357 -6.79 -2.00 -15.71
C ASP A 357 -6.98 -2.47 -14.28
N ALA A 358 -6.11 -3.36 -13.77
CA ALA A 358 -6.14 -3.65 -12.33
C ALA A 358 -5.80 -2.37 -11.53
N ILE A 359 -4.75 -1.66 -11.96
CA ILE A 359 -4.34 -0.40 -11.37
C ILE A 359 -4.13 0.60 -12.51
N ALA A 360 -4.84 1.72 -12.44
CA ALA A 360 -4.73 2.85 -13.35
C ALA A 360 -4.27 4.10 -12.58
N ALA A 361 -3.14 4.68 -13.00
CA ALA A 361 -2.62 5.93 -12.46
C ALA A 361 -2.28 6.88 -13.61
N HIS A 362 -3.32 7.32 -14.32
CA HIS A 362 -3.20 8.07 -15.58
C HIS A 362 -3.15 9.58 -15.37
N ASN A 363 -2.88 10.31 -16.45
CA ASN A 363 -3.23 11.71 -16.55
C ASN A 363 -4.13 12.00 -17.75
N ASP A 364 -5.20 12.74 -17.51
CA ASP A 364 -6.06 13.26 -18.56
C ASP A 364 -5.56 14.66 -18.96
N THR A 365 -5.87 15.09 -20.18
CA THR A 365 -5.24 16.21 -20.91
C THR A 365 -5.48 17.63 -20.34
N SER A 366 -5.98 17.78 -19.12
CA SER A 366 -6.56 19.05 -18.67
C SER A 366 -6.03 19.61 -17.34
N ASN A 367 -5.16 18.92 -16.61
CA ASN A 367 -4.68 19.43 -15.32
C ASN A 367 -3.19 19.18 -15.05
N ARG A 368 -2.51 20.30 -14.76
CA ARG A 368 -1.11 20.49 -14.40
C ARG A 368 -0.79 19.86 -13.06
N ILE A 369 0.03 18.80 -13.02
CA ILE A 369 0.45 18.35 -11.71
C ILE A 369 1.78 17.59 -11.59
N ASP A 370 2.43 17.81 -10.44
CA ASP A 370 3.66 17.18 -9.96
C ASP A 370 3.34 15.74 -9.53
N ARG A 371 3.58 14.76 -10.42
CA ARG A 371 3.13 13.38 -10.25
C ARG A 371 4.26 12.48 -9.80
N ARG A 372 4.40 12.38 -8.48
CA ARG A 372 5.20 11.36 -7.79
C ARG A 372 4.27 10.22 -7.39
N GLY A 373 4.55 9.02 -7.90
CA GLY A 373 3.71 7.85 -7.65
C GLY A 373 4.50 6.68 -7.07
N VAL A 374 3.86 5.94 -6.18
CA VAL A 374 4.33 4.62 -5.74
C VAL A 374 3.26 3.61 -6.08
N ILE A 375 3.61 2.60 -6.87
CA ILE A 375 2.79 1.42 -7.13
C ILE A 375 3.62 0.21 -6.73
N ALA A 376 3.45 -0.25 -5.48
CA ALA A 376 4.36 -1.22 -4.91
C ALA A 376 3.73 -2.35 -4.09
N GLY A 377 4.30 -3.54 -4.18
CA GLY A 377 3.85 -4.67 -3.36
C GLY A 377 2.46 -5.20 -3.72
N ASN A 378 1.90 -4.85 -4.88
CA ASN A 378 0.56 -5.27 -5.29
C ASN A 378 0.58 -6.65 -5.95
N ARG A 379 -0.53 -7.37 -5.84
CA ARG A 379 -0.80 -8.57 -6.62
C ARG A 379 -1.95 -8.30 -7.59
N VAL A 380 -1.68 -8.36 -8.90
CA VAL A 380 -2.67 -8.14 -9.95
C VAL A 380 -2.83 -9.40 -10.80
N ARG A 381 -4.09 -9.83 -11.05
CA ARG A 381 -4.35 -11.04 -11.84
C ARG A 381 -5.60 -10.95 -12.70
N PHE A 382 -5.63 -11.61 -13.85
CA PHE A 382 -6.81 -11.68 -14.72
C PHE A 382 -7.40 -10.29 -15.00
N SER A 383 -6.55 -9.41 -15.52
CA SER A 383 -6.85 -8.00 -15.81
C SER A 383 -5.94 -7.44 -16.90
N GLN A 384 -6.04 -6.16 -17.26
CA GLN A 384 -5.08 -5.50 -18.14
C GLN A 384 -3.80 -5.01 -17.44
N GLY A 385 -3.52 -5.50 -16.23
CA GLY A 385 -2.29 -5.21 -15.49
C GLY A 385 -2.26 -3.83 -14.84
N ILE A 386 -1.06 -3.28 -14.70
CA ILE A 386 -0.78 -1.98 -14.07
C ILE A 386 -0.47 -0.96 -15.16
N LYS A 387 -1.21 0.14 -15.20
CA LYS A 387 -1.03 1.19 -16.20
C LYS A 387 -0.86 2.57 -15.55
N ALA A 388 0.31 3.17 -15.72
CA ALA A 388 0.67 4.49 -15.23
C ALA A 388 1.02 5.40 -16.42
N LEU A 389 -0.01 5.84 -17.14
CA LEU A 389 0.13 6.68 -18.33
C LEU A 389 0.44 8.12 -17.91
N GLY A 390 1.58 8.67 -18.37
CA GLY A 390 2.04 10.02 -18.05
C GLY A 390 2.45 10.20 -16.59
N MET A 391 2.91 9.13 -15.95
CA MET A 391 3.66 9.21 -14.71
C MET A 391 4.98 9.97 -14.95
N VAL A 392 5.18 11.07 -14.23
CA VAL A 392 6.40 11.88 -14.37
C VAL A 392 7.53 11.19 -13.61
N SER A 393 7.38 10.97 -12.31
CA SER A 393 8.43 10.39 -11.47
C SER A 393 7.86 9.38 -10.49
N GLY A 394 8.66 8.38 -10.09
CA GLY A 394 8.29 7.44 -9.04
C GLY A 394 8.65 5.99 -9.35
N VAL A 395 7.99 5.08 -8.62
CA VAL A 395 8.42 3.68 -8.50
C VAL A 395 7.26 2.73 -8.79
N VAL A 396 7.52 1.75 -9.66
CA VAL A 396 6.68 0.57 -9.89
C VAL A 396 7.51 -0.67 -9.58
N ALA A 397 7.43 -1.16 -8.34
CA ALA A 397 8.32 -2.21 -7.83
C ALA A 397 7.62 -3.17 -6.87
N ASP A 398 8.21 -4.34 -6.67
CA ASP A 398 7.73 -5.40 -5.79
C ASP A 398 6.32 -5.91 -6.12
N ASN A 399 5.85 -5.70 -7.35
CA ASN A 399 4.54 -6.17 -7.79
C ASN A 399 4.62 -7.59 -8.37
N VAL A 400 3.53 -8.33 -8.21
CA VAL A 400 3.29 -9.63 -8.86
C VAL A 400 2.12 -9.47 -9.83
N ALA A 401 2.39 -9.57 -11.12
CA ALA A 401 1.38 -9.49 -12.18
C ALA A 401 1.27 -10.84 -12.89
N GLU A 402 0.10 -11.49 -12.86
CA GLU A 402 -0.10 -12.82 -13.45
C GLU A 402 -1.33 -12.87 -14.33
N PHE A 403 -1.26 -13.52 -15.51
CA PHE A 403 -2.41 -13.68 -16.40
C PHE A 403 -3.02 -12.33 -16.80
N CYS A 404 -2.18 -11.35 -17.10
CA CYS A 404 -2.65 -10.07 -17.62
C CYS A 404 -3.10 -10.24 -19.08
N MET A 405 -4.35 -9.93 -19.38
CA MET A 405 -4.90 -9.90 -20.74
C MET A 405 -4.64 -8.53 -21.38
N GLY A 406 -3.46 -8.40 -21.97
CA GLY A 406 -2.84 -7.14 -22.35
C GLY A 406 -1.47 -7.00 -21.66
N GLN A 407 -1.16 -5.80 -21.18
CA GLN A 407 0.17 -5.52 -20.64
C GLN A 407 0.30 -5.93 -19.18
N GLY A 408 1.50 -6.34 -18.75
CA GLY A 408 1.77 -6.58 -17.32
C GLY A 408 1.90 -5.25 -16.58
N ILE A 409 2.88 -4.45 -16.99
CA ILE A 409 3.12 -3.09 -16.52
C ILE A 409 3.27 -2.17 -17.73
N ARG A 410 2.52 -1.07 -17.78
CA ARG A 410 2.65 -0.03 -18.80
C ARG A 410 2.92 1.31 -18.15
N VAL A 411 4.09 1.87 -18.42
CA VAL A 411 4.46 3.23 -18.00
C VAL A 411 4.85 4.00 -19.25
N THR A 412 3.87 4.65 -19.86
CA THR A 412 4.03 5.25 -21.18
C THR A 412 3.66 6.72 -21.17
N THR A 413 4.42 7.50 -21.93
CA THR A 413 3.96 8.81 -22.39
C THR A 413 3.35 8.68 -23.79
N GLU A 414 2.12 9.17 -23.98
CA GLU A 414 1.39 9.13 -25.24
C GLU A 414 1.21 10.54 -25.85
N THR A 415 1.62 10.71 -27.11
CA THR A 415 1.54 12.01 -27.81
C THR A 415 0.21 12.26 -28.50
N SER A 416 -0.56 11.21 -28.79
CA SER A 416 -1.82 11.28 -29.54
C SER A 416 -3.03 10.79 -28.74
N GLY A 417 -2.82 10.34 -27.50
CA GLY A 417 -3.85 9.81 -26.61
C GLY A 417 -4.69 10.89 -25.92
N ALA A 418 -5.85 10.44 -25.41
CA ALA A 418 -6.65 11.19 -24.43
C ALA A 418 -6.01 11.18 -23.03
N GLU A 419 -5.04 10.30 -22.80
CA GLU A 419 -4.35 10.14 -21.53
C GLU A 419 -2.83 10.05 -21.78
N GLY A 420 -2.02 10.22 -20.74
CA GLY A 420 -0.61 9.84 -20.80
C GLY A 420 0.36 10.92 -21.30
N ARG A 421 0.01 12.20 -21.35
CA ARG A 421 0.79 13.20 -22.12
C ARG A 421 2.11 13.69 -21.47
N ASN A 422 2.34 13.39 -20.20
CA ASN A 422 3.50 13.91 -19.49
C ASN A 422 4.77 13.10 -19.75
N ALA A 423 5.87 13.79 -20.04
CA ALA A 423 7.18 13.16 -20.20
C ALA A 423 7.65 12.51 -18.89
N ALA A 424 7.93 11.23 -18.94
CA ALA A 424 8.62 10.51 -17.87
C ALA A 424 9.99 11.12 -17.54
N ASN A 425 10.26 11.36 -16.26
CA ASN A 425 11.52 11.83 -15.69
C ASN A 425 11.78 11.22 -14.31
N GLY A 426 12.72 10.28 -14.21
CA GLY A 426 13.06 9.64 -12.93
C GLY A 426 12.08 8.54 -12.55
N LEU A 427 12.08 7.47 -13.34
CA LEU A 427 11.23 6.30 -13.12
C LEU A 427 12.07 5.06 -12.80
N GLN A 428 11.67 4.34 -11.77
CA GLN A 428 12.19 3.01 -11.45
C GLN A 428 11.11 1.95 -11.65
N ILE A 429 11.39 0.98 -12.50
CA ILE A 429 10.52 -0.15 -12.77
C ILE A 429 11.28 -1.42 -12.40
N GLY A 430 10.91 -1.97 -11.25
CA GLY A 430 11.46 -3.20 -10.71
C GLY A 430 12.26 -3.06 -9.42
N PRO A 431 12.47 -4.20 -8.72
CA PRO A 431 12.18 -5.57 -9.19
C PRO A 431 10.69 -5.90 -9.20
N ASN A 432 10.17 -6.57 -10.25
CA ASN A 432 8.79 -7.09 -10.30
C ASN A 432 8.79 -8.54 -10.83
N LEU A 433 7.78 -9.31 -10.46
CA LEU A 433 7.50 -10.63 -11.04
C LEU A 433 6.29 -10.53 -11.97
N ILE A 434 6.49 -10.78 -13.26
CA ILE A 434 5.45 -10.67 -14.28
C ILE A 434 5.34 -11.99 -15.02
N LYS A 435 4.16 -12.60 -15.00
CA LYS A 435 3.94 -13.96 -15.48
C LYS A 435 2.79 -14.03 -16.47
N ASN A 436 2.99 -14.76 -17.55
CA ASN A 436 1.93 -15.19 -18.46
C ASN A 436 1.05 -14.02 -18.96
N CYS A 437 1.67 -12.94 -19.45
CA CYS A 437 0.92 -11.93 -20.19
C CYS A 437 0.36 -12.55 -21.48
N ILE A 438 -0.90 -12.27 -21.77
CA ILE A 438 -1.69 -12.90 -22.83
C ILE A 438 -2.27 -11.80 -23.73
N ASP A 439 -2.06 -11.92 -25.04
CA ASP A 439 -2.65 -10.99 -26.01
C ASP A 439 -4.18 -11.02 -25.92
N ARG A 440 -4.81 -9.88 -25.59
CA ARG A 440 -6.25 -9.79 -25.36
C ARG A 440 -7.08 -10.09 -26.61
N THR A 441 -6.48 -10.04 -27.81
CA THR A 441 -7.20 -10.38 -29.05
C THR A 441 -7.80 -11.79 -29.04
N ILE A 442 -7.18 -12.75 -28.34
CA ILE A 442 -7.76 -14.09 -28.21
C ILE A 442 -8.87 -14.16 -27.16
N VAL A 443 -8.96 -13.20 -26.25
CA VAL A 443 -10.01 -13.12 -25.22
C VAL A 443 -11.28 -12.53 -25.84
N ASP A 444 -11.20 -11.34 -26.42
CA ASP A 444 -12.38 -10.61 -26.90
C ASP A 444 -12.13 -9.74 -28.15
N GLY A 445 -10.99 -9.92 -28.81
CA GLY A 445 -10.64 -9.18 -30.03
C GLY A 445 -10.15 -7.74 -29.80
N LEU A 446 -9.99 -7.31 -28.55
CA LEU A 446 -9.53 -5.96 -28.20
C LEU A 446 -8.04 -5.90 -27.90
N ASN A 447 -7.48 -4.68 -27.93
CA ASN A 447 -6.16 -4.31 -27.38
C ASN A 447 -5.03 -5.31 -27.69
N SER A 448 -4.66 -5.42 -28.97
CA SER A 448 -3.58 -6.29 -29.42
C SER A 448 -2.25 -5.98 -28.75
N GLY A 449 -1.46 -7.04 -28.53
CA GLY A 449 -0.16 -6.98 -27.89
C GLY A 449 -0.26 -7.04 -26.37
N ALA A 450 0.62 -7.83 -25.78
CA ALA A 450 0.69 -8.05 -24.35
C ALA A 450 2.13 -8.01 -23.79
N PRO A 451 2.90 -6.92 -24.01
CA PRO A 451 4.21 -6.79 -23.40
C PRO A 451 4.17 -6.95 -21.87
N TYR A 452 5.16 -7.63 -21.32
CA TYR A 452 5.30 -7.76 -19.87
C TYR A 452 5.53 -6.38 -19.24
N ILE A 453 6.40 -5.58 -19.86
CA ILE A 453 6.64 -4.17 -19.56
C ILE A 453 6.53 -3.37 -20.85
N SER A 454 5.74 -2.31 -20.85
CA SER A 454 5.60 -1.36 -21.97
C SER A 454 6.04 0.03 -21.52
N LEU A 455 6.92 0.64 -22.32
CA LEU A 455 7.48 1.96 -22.09
C LEU A 455 7.36 2.79 -23.36
N SER A 456 7.04 4.06 -23.19
CA SER A 456 7.06 5.02 -24.28
C SER A 456 7.58 6.35 -23.76
N GLY A 457 8.48 6.97 -24.51
CA GLY A 457 8.95 8.32 -24.23
C GLY A 457 8.48 9.33 -25.27
N VAL A 458 8.56 10.61 -24.96
CA VAL A 458 8.22 11.68 -25.90
C VAL A 458 9.45 12.38 -26.47
N SER A 459 9.32 12.80 -27.72
CA SER A 459 10.26 13.75 -28.30
C SER A 459 10.17 15.08 -27.56
N ALA A 460 11.31 15.63 -27.21
CA ALA A 460 11.38 17.00 -26.70
C ALA A 460 10.87 17.99 -27.77
N GLN A 461 10.13 19.00 -27.34
CA GLN A 461 9.53 20.02 -28.18
C GLN A 461 9.91 21.41 -27.66
N ALA A 462 10.35 22.30 -28.54
CA ALA A 462 10.65 23.68 -28.14
C ALA A 462 9.38 24.48 -27.83
N GLY A 463 8.25 24.12 -28.44
CA GLY A 463 7.03 24.92 -28.40
C GLY A 463 7.33 26.34 -28.88
N GLY A 464 6.87 27.33 -28.10
CA GLY A 464 7.17 28.76 -28.32
C GLY A 464 8.57 29.23 -27.90
N LEU A 465 9.45 28.36 -27.40
CA LEU A 465 10.79 28.76 -26.94
C LEU A 465 11.80 28.83 -28.09
N SER A 466 12.87 29.60 -27.89
CA SER A 466 13.99 29.71 -28.83
C SER A 466 14.87 28.46 -28.91
N ALA A 467 14.69 27.49 -28.02
CA ALA A 467 15.40 26.23 -27.97
C ALA A 467 14.55 25.14 -27.29
N ILE A 468 14.93 23.88 -27.51
CA ILE A 468 14.26 22.75 -26.86
C ILE A 468 14.76 22.65 -25.40
N PRO A 469 13.86 22.58 -24.40
CA PRO A 469 14.27 22.38 -23.01
C PRO A 469 15.13 21.12 -22.82
N GLY A 470 16.30 21.27 -22.20
CA GLY A 470 17.23 20.17 -21.94
C GLY A 470 18.02 19.69 -23.17
N GLU A 471 17.89 20.35 -24.32
CA GLU A 471 18.66 20.05 -25.52
C GLU A 471 19.38 21.29 -26.06
N ASN A 472 20.59 21.08 -26.57
CA ASN A 472 21.36 22.13 -27.24
C ASN A 472 20.84 22.30 -28.66
N VAL A 473 20.55 23.52 -29.07
CA VAL A 473 20.27 23.81 -30.48
C VAL A 473 21.61 23.83 -31.22
N THR A 474 21.78 22.90 -32.15
CA THR A 474 23.00 22.77 -32.95
C THR A 474 23.37 24.11 -33.58
N GLY A 475 24.60 24.58 -33.32
CA GLY A 475 25.15 25.81 -33.92
C GLY A 475 24.84 27.12 -33.19
N THR A 476 24.04 27.12 -32.12
CA THR A 476 23.70 28.35 -31.37
C THR A 476 24.28 28.42 -29.95
N ALA A 477 24.74 27.28 -29.41
CA ALA A 477 25.17 27.13 -28.01
C ALA A 477 24.11 27.50 -26.95
N SER A 478 22.84 27.60 -27.36
CA SER A 478 21.73 27.92 -26.49
C SER A 478 21.11 26.64 -25.93
N VAL A 479 21.15 26.48 -24.61
CA VAL A 479 20.47 25.41 -23.86
C VAL A 479 19.48 26.05 -22.90
N ILE A 480 18.22 25.62 -22.96
CA ILE A 480 17.20 26.02 -22.00
C ILE A 480 17.12 24.98 -20.89
N SER A 481 17.06 25.43 -19.64
CA SER A 481 16.89 24.55 -18.49
C SER A 481 15.57 23.76 -18.60
N PRO A 482 15.60 22.41 -18.49
CA PRO A 482 14.38 21.61 -18.60
C PRO A 482 13.50 21.65 -17.35
N TYR A 483 14.04 22.03 -16.19
CA TYR A 483 13.37 21.93 -14.90
C TYR A 483 11.99 22.62 -14.82
N PRO A 484 11.80 23.84 -15.37
CA PRO A 484 10.49 24.49 -15.36
C PRO A 484 9.41 23.78 -16.17
N TYR A 485 9.80 22.84 -17.05
CA TYR A 485 8.93 22.24 -18.05
C TYR A 485 8.58 20.77 -17.75
N PHE A 486 9.15 20.17 -16.70
CA PHE A 486 8.75 18.83 -16.27
C PHE A 486 7.36 18.77 -15.62
N GLN A 487 6.89 19.88 -15.04
CA GLN A 487 5.68 19.92 -14.18
C GLN A 487 4.50 20.72 -14.78
N GLY A 488 4.45 21.01 -16.09
CA GLY A 488 3.49 22.01 -16.56
C GLY A 488 3.10 22.07 -18.04
N ASN A 489 3.38 21.07 -18.86
CA ASN A 489 2.95 21.11 -20.27
C ASN A 489 2.15 19.88 -20.66
N ASP A 490 0.95 20.12 -21.16
CA ASP A 490 -0.01 19.09 -21.53
C ASP A 490 0.40 18.36 -22.82
N GLY A 491 1.53 18.70 -23.45
CA GLY A 491 2.04 18.12 -24.71
C GLY A 491 1.03 18.10 -25.86
N GLY A 492 -0.14 18.72 -25.66
CA GLY A 492 -1.36 18.56 -26.44
C GLY A 492 -1.57 19.65 -27.46
N VAL A 493 -0.78 20.72 -27.37
CA VAL A 493 -0.68 21.77 -28.38
C VAL A 493 0.80 21.88 -28.75
N THR A 494 1.10 21.91 -30.04
CA THR A 494 2.48 21.98 -30.58
C THR A 494 3.26 23.23 -30.15
N THR A 495 2.59 24.17 -29.46
CA THR A 495 3.15 25.40 -28.90
C THR A 495 3.74 25.22 -27.50
N ASP A 496 3.47 24.10 -26.82
CA ASP A 496 3.91 23.87 -25.44
C ASP A 496 5.33 23.29 -25.39
N PRO A 497 6.25 23.89 -24.61
CA PRO A 497 7.62 23.37 -24.52
C PRO A 497 7.74 22.07 -23.70
N VAL A 498 7.94 20.91 -24.33
CA VAL A 498 8.01 19.61 -23.63
C VAL A 498 9.46 19.15 -23.51
N PRO A 499 9.99 18.82 -22.31
CA PRO A 499 11.27 18.14 -22.19
C PRO A 499 11.12 16.68 -22.65
N GLY A 500 12.17 16.09 -23.26
CA GLY A 500 12.15 14.69 -23.65
C GLY A 500 12.19 13.75 -22.45
N SER A 501 11.67 12.53 -22.59
CA SER A 501 11.67 11.54 -21.51
C SER A 501 13.10 11.14 -21.09
N TYR A 502 13.34 11.09 -19.79
CA TYR A 502 14.69 11.01 -19.22
C TYR A 502 14.75 10.13 -17.96
N ALA A 503 15.92 9.51 -17.71
CA ALA A 503 16.23 8.77 -16.47
C ALA A 503 15.18 7.68 -16.13
N ILE A 504 15.06 6.69 -16.99
CA ILE A 504 14.16 5.54 -16.80
C ILE A 504 15.00 4.29 -16.57
N GLN A 505 14.76 3.61 -15.45
CA GLN A 505 15.42 2.36 -15.09
C GLN A 505 14.43 1.20 -15.10
N VAL A 506 14.82 0.11 -15.75
CA VAL A 506 14.11 -1.18 -15.74
C VAL A 506 15.06 -2.22 -15.15
N ALA A 507 14.91 -2.54 -13.86
CA ALA A 507 15.92 -3.33 -13.17
C ALA A 507 15.34 -4.46 -12.33
N GLY A 508 15.98 -5.64 -12.40
CA GLY A 508 15.66 -6.79 -11.56
C GLY A 508 14.28 -7.40 -11.81
N ASN A 509 13.65 -7.13 -12.96
CA ASN A 509 12.36 -7.73 -13.28
C ASN A 509 12.53 -9.17 -13.75
N VAL A 510 11.56 -10.03 -13.42
CA VAL A 510 11.46 -11.40 -13.90
C VAL A 510 10.20 -11.51 -14.74
N CYS A 511 10.38 -11.64 -16.06
CA CYS A 511 9.31 -11.82 -17.04
C CYS A 511 9.33 -13.28 -17.52
N VAL A 512 8.32 -14.06 -17.13
CA VAL A 512 8.32 -15.50 -17.39
C VAL A 512 6.97 -16.02 -17.90
N ARG A 513 7.05 -16.90 -18.89
CA ARG A 513 5.97 -17.80 -19.27
C ARG A 513 6.23 -19.16 -18.62
N ASP A 514 5.26 -19.67 -17.87
CA ASP A 514 5.36 -20.98 -17.20
C ASP A 514 4.15 -21.91 -17.44
N ILE A 515 3.36 -21.61 -18.46
CA ILE A 515 2.22 -22.42 -18.91
C ILE A 515 2.44 -22.89 -20.34
N PRO A 516 1.83 -24.02 -20.78
CA PRO A 516 1.89 -24.45 -22.17
C PRO A 516 0.93 -23.64 -23.07
N SER A 517 1.04 -23.82 -24.38
CA SER A 517 0.01 -23.39 -25.36
C SER A 517 -0.90 -24.58 -25.72
N GLY A 518 -2.01 -24.29 -26.39
CA GLY A 518 -2.90 -25.27 -27.02
C GLY A 518 -4.11 -25.68 -26.17
N GLY A 519 -4.11 -25.38 -24.87
CA GLY A 519 -5.20 -25.66 -23.94
C GLY A 519 -5.96 -24.42 -23.49
N LEU A 520 -6.99 -24.63 -22.68
CA LEU A 520 -7.75 -23.59 -21.98
C LEU A 520 -7.09 -23.23 -20.63
N LEU A 521 -7.41 -22.08 -20.06
CA LEU A 521 -6.93 -21.75 -18.71
C LEU A 521 -7.61 -22.58 -17.63
N SER A 522 -8.89 -22.93 -17.84
CA SER A 522 -9.64 -23.78 -16.92
C SER A 522 -9.06 -25.19 -16.83
N ASP A 523 -8.60 -25.76 -17.95
CA ASP A 523 -7.92 -27.06 -18.02
C ASP A 523 -6.61 -27.09 -17.21
N LEU A 524 -5.95 -25.93 -17.08
CA LEU A 524 -4.74 -25.75 -16.28
C LEU A 524 -5.02 -25.45 -14.80
N GLY A 525 -6.30 -25.38 -14.40
CA GLY A 525 -6.73 -25.12 -13.02
C GLY A 525 -6.77 -23.64 -12.63
N TYR A 526 -6.67 -22.72 -13.60
CA TYR A 526 -6.66 -21.27 -13.34
C TYR A 526 -8.04 -20.60 -13.46
N GLY A 527 -9.05 -21.32 -13.95
CA GLY A 527 -10.39 -20.78 -14.20
C GLY A 527 -10.46 -20.02 -15.53
N THR A 528 -11.30 -19.00 -15.60
CA THR A 528 -11.55 -18.20 -16.82
C THR A 528 -11.11 -16.76 -16.61
N PHE A 529 -10.90 -16.02 -17.71
CA PHE A 529 -10.88 -14.57 -17.63
C PHE A 529 -12.25 -14.04 -17.21
N TYR A 530 -12.25 -12.83 -16.66
CA TYR A 530 -13.44 -12.07 -16.34
C TYR A 530 -13.46 -10.82 -17.21
N THR A 531 -14.43 -10.73 -18.11
CA THR A 531 -14.62 -9.55 -18.95
C THR A 531 -15.86 -8.78 -18.54
N ARG A 532 -16.02 -7.55 -19.05
CA ARG A 532 -17.23 -6.74 -18.83
C ARG A 532 -18.49 -7.37 -19.43
N ASN A 533 -18.33 -8.38 -20.28
CA ASN A 533 -19.44 -9.12 -20.90
C ASN A 533 -19.62 -10.51 -20.29
N GLY A 534 -18.84 -10.84 -19.25
CA GLY A 534 -18.85 -12.12 -18.56
C GLY A 534 -17.58 -12.94 -18.71
N PRO A 535 -17.59 -14.19 -18.20
CA PRO A 535 -16.43 -15.07 -18.20
C PRO A 535 -16.05 -15.52 -19.60
N VAL A 536 -14.74 -15.55 -19.90
CA VAL A 536 -14.21 -16.01 -21.20
C VAL A 536 -13.02 -16.93 -20.98
N ASP A 537 -12.97 -18.04 -21.74
CA ASP A 537 -11.89 -19.03 -21.65
C ASP A 537 -11.37 -19.40 -23.04
N PRO A 538 -10.43 -18.62 -23.59
CA PRO A 538 -9.94 -18.83 -24.94
C PRO A 538 -8.85 -19.90 -24.99
N THR A 539 -8.71 -20.56 -26.13
CA THR A 539 -7.55 -21.43 -26.39
C THR A 539 -6.27 -20.59 -26.46
N LEU A 540 -5.31 -20.93 -25.60
CA LEU A 540 -4.03 -20.25 -25.54
C LEU A 540 -3.18 -20.62 -26.76
N THR A 541 -2.73 -19.65 -27.55
CA THR A 541 -1.86 -19.89 -28.71
C THR A 541 -0.41 -19.53 -28.39
N GLU A 542 0.57 -20.11 -29.09
CA GLU A 542 1.97 -19.67 -28.93
C GLU A 542 2.12 -18.16 -29.19
N ALA A 543 1.45 -17.63 -30.22
CA ALA A 543 1.50 -16.19 -30.54
C ALA A 543 0.93 -15.32 -29.41
N SER A 544 -0.17 -15.73 -28.78
CA SER A 544 -0.76 -14.95 -27.68
C SER A 544 0.11 -14.93 -26.42
N LEU A 545 1.04 -15.88 -26.28
CA LEU A 545 1.87 -16.07 -25.07
C LEU A 545 3.32 -15.62 -25.26
N ARG A 546 3.85 -15.67 -26.49
CA ARG A 546 5.20 -15.24 -26.88
C ARG A 546 5.26 -13.72 -27.10
N GLN A 547 4.97 -12.97 -26.05
CA GLN A 547 4.90 -11.51 -26.09
C GLN A 547 6.24 -10.86 -25.70
N PRO A 548 6.50 -9.58 -26.03
CA PRO A 548 7.74 -8.90 -25.65
C PRO A 548 7.90 -8.75 -24.13
N GLY A 549 9.11 -8.88 -23.63
CA GLY A 549 9.48 -8.66 -22.23
C GLY A 549 9.42 -7.18 -21.91
N VAL A 550 10.32 -6.40 -22.52
CA VAL A 550 10.28 -4.93 -22.47
C VAL A 550 10.04 -4.39 -23.87
N SER A 551 8.88 -3.77 -24.09
CA SER A 551 8.57 -3.03 -25.31
C SER A 551 8.85 -1.55 -25.08
N ILE A 552 9.58 -0.92 -26.00
CA ILE A 552 9.98 0.49 -25.92
C ILE A 552 9.58 1.20 -27.21
N ASP A 553 8.85 2.30 -27.07
CA ASP A 553 8.54 3.23 -28.14
C ASP A 553 8.95 4.68 -27.80
N GLY A 554 8.96 5.53 -28.81
CA GLY A 554 9.31 6.94 -28.68
C GLY A 554 10.75 7.19 -28.20
N LYS A 555 11.04 8.41 -27.75
CA LYS A 555 12.41 8.83 -27.43
C LYS A 555 12.67 8.73 -25.93
N VAL A 556 13.71 7.98 -25.55
CA VAL A 556 14.12 7.80 -24.14
C VAL A 556 15.62 8.05 -24.00
N ARG A 557 16.00 8.89 -23.04
CA ARG A 557 17.40 9.23 -22.75
C ARG A 557 17.78 8.84 -21.32
N ALA A 558 19.06 8.53 -21.11
CA ALA A 558 19.56 8.01 -19.83
C ALA A 558 18.77 6.77 -19.38
N PHE A 559 18.49 5.88 -20.34
CA PHE A 559 17.83 4.61 -20.10
C PHE A 559 18.81 3.59 -19.50
N SER A 560 18.34 2.77 -18.56
CA SER A 560 19.13 1.66 -18.03
C SER A 560 18.24 0.42 -17.82
N ALA A 561 18.55 -0.67 -18.51
CA ALA A 561 17.97 -1.99 -18.24
C ALA A 561 19.00 -2.91 -17.59
N LEU A 562 18.83 -3.28 -16.32
CA LEU A 562 19.86 -3.99 -15.54
C LEU A 562 19.32 -5.26 -14.87
N GLY A 563 19.96 -6.39 -15.11
CA GLY A 563 19.71 -7.59 -14.30
C GLY A 563 18.30 -8.17 -14.44
N ASN A 564 17.61 -7.93 -15.56
CA ASN A 564 16.30 -8.52 -15.81
C ASN A 564 16.45 -9.96 -16.31
N VAL A 565 15.45 -10.79 -16.03
CA VAL A 565 15.38 -12.19 -16.44
C VAL A 565 14.17 -12.38 -17.34
N PHE A 566 14.39 -12.98 -18.51
CA PHE A 566 13.37 -13.27 -19.50
C PHE A 566 13.35 -14.76 -19.80
N ASN A 567 12.18 -15.40 -19.64
CA ASN A 567 12.05 -16.84 -19.84
C ASN A 567 10.76 -17.24 -20.58
N GLY A 568 10.89 -17.93 -21.71
CA GLY A 568 9.74 -18.50 -22.45
C GLY A 568 8.95 -17.45 -23.24
N ILE A 569 9.44 -16.23 -23.40
CA ILE A 569 8.70 -15.13 -24.00
C ILE A 569 9.08 -14.90 -25.48
N GLY A 570 8.46 -13.89 -26.11
CA GLY A 570 8.74 -13.56 -27.52
C GLY A 570 10.09 -12.88 -27.69
N TYR A 571 10.26 -11.70 -27.12
CA TYR A 571 11.50 -10.91 -27.21
C TYR A 571 11.93 -10.44 -25.83
N SER A 572 13.22 -10.32 -25.53
CA SER A 572 13.64 -9.72 -24.26
C SER A 572 13.40 -8.21 -24.28
N PHE A 573 13.87 -7.56 -25.35
CA PHE A 573 13.62 -6.15 -25.63
C PHE A 573 13.13 -5.98 -27.07
N PHE A 574 12.04 -5.25 -27.23
CA PHE A 574 11.48 -4.87 -28.52
C PHE A 574 11.46 -3.34 -28.63
N PHE A 575 12.03 -2.82 -29.71
CA PHE A 575 12.07 -1.40 -30.02
C PHE A 575 11.16 -1.13 -31.21
N GLY A 576 10.05 -0.44 -30.97
CA GLY A 576 9.09 -0.08 -32.00
C GLY A 576 9.65 0.90 -33.03
N GLU A 577 8.83 1.27 -34.01
CA GLU A 577 9.25 2.09 -35.15
C GLU A 577 9.72 3.49 -34.74
N THR A 578 9.12 4.02 -33.66
CA THR A 578 9.41 5.37 -33.14
C THR A 578 10.51 5.38 -32.08
N ALA A 579 10.99 4.20 -31.69
CA ALA A 579 11.92 4.03 -30.60
C ALA A 579 13.29 4.65 -30.93
N GLN A 580 13.73 5.60 -30.10
CA GLN A 580 15.09 6.13 -30.11
C GLN A 580 15.62 6.17 -28.68
N VAL A 581 16.50 5.24 -28.36
CA VAL A 581 16.98 5.02 -27.00
C VAL A 581 18.45 5.37 -26.89
N LYS A 582 18.79 6.12 -25.83
CA LYS A 582 20.17 6.38 -25.40
C LYS A 582 20.37 5.85 -24.00
N GLY A 583 21.13 4.76 -23.87
CA GLY A 583 21.24 4.07 -22.59
C GLY A 583 22.02 2.76 -22.61
N ASP A 584 21.93 2.06 -21.49
CA ASP A 584 22.64 0.81 -21.24
C ASP A 584 21.67 -0.35 -21.04
N ILE A 585 22.02 -1.52 -21.57
CA ILE A 585 21.32 -2.80 -21.34
C ILE A 585 22.37 -3.77 -20.81
N LYS A 586 22.35 -4.03 -19.51
CA LYS A 586 23.45 -4.67 -18.80
C LYS A 586 23.03 -5.89 -17.98
N ASN A 587 23.85 -6.94 -18.05
CA ASN A 587 23.72 -8.11 -17.18
C ASN A 587 22.32 -8.76 -17.17
N ASN A 588 21.56 -8.64 -18.26
CA ASN A 588 20.27 -9.30 -18.40
C ASN A 588 20.48 -10.76 -18.81
N THR A 589 19.56 -11.63 -18.41
CA THR A 589 19.61 -13.06 -18.71
C THR A 589 18.35 -13.47 -19.45
N THR A 590 18.55 -14.13 -20.58
CA THR A 590 17.48 -14.66 -21.43
C THR A 590 17.60 -16.17 -21.48
N PHE A 591 16.45 -16.87 -21.46
CA PHE A 591 16.33 -18.32 -21.63
C PHE A 591 15.05 -18.62 -22.43
N ASP A 592 15.12 -19.43 -23.49
CA ASP A 592 13.95 -19.78 -24.33
C ASP A 592 13.16 -18.54 -24.84
N VAL A 593 13.80 -17.67 -25.61
CA VAL A 593 13.19 -16.45 -26.19
C VAL A 593 13.49 -16.36 -27.68
N TYR A 594 12.57 -15.82 -28.48
CA TYR A 594 12.67 -15.73 -29.95
C TYR A 594 13.44 -14.50 -30.46
N GLY A 595 13.87 -13.60 -29.58
CA GLY A 595 14.74 -12.47 -29.88
C GLY A 595 15.28 -11.79 -28.62
N GLY A 596 16.54 -11.37 -28.62
CA GLY A 596 17.15 -10.70 -27.49
C GLY A 596 16.84 -9.21 -27.54
N LEU A 597 17.56 -8.50 -28.43
CA LEU A 597 17.29 -7.11 -28.80
C LEU A 597 16.70 -7.08 -30.21
N VAL A 598 15.46 -6.65 -30.35
CA VAL A 598 14.77 -6.62 -31.64
C VAL A 598 14.32 -5.20 -31.95
N PHE A 599 14.82 -4.63 -33.04
CA PHE A 599 14.32 -3.38 -33.60
C PHE A 599 13.33 -3.68 -34.71
N SER A 600 12.20 -2.97 -34.74
CA SER A 600 11.23 -3.11 -35.83
C SER A 600 11.85 -2.82 -37.20
N GLY A 601 11.39 -3.53 -38.24
CA GLY A 601 11.86 -3.39 -39.63
C GLY A 601 11.72 -1.98 -40.23
N SER A 602 10.84 -1.16 -39.66
CA SER A 602 10.67 0.24 -40.07
C SER A 602 11.51 1.23 -39.23
N ASN A 603 12.17 0.76 -38.16
CA ASN A 603 13.01 1.61 -37.32
C ASN A 603 14.33 1.91 -38.04
N THR A 604 14.49 3.15 -38.50
CA THR A 604 15.69 3.65 -39.18
C THR A 604 16.45 4.68 -38.32
N LEU A 605 16.16 4.74 -37.03
CA LEU A 605 16.67 5.76 -36.12
C LEU A 605 18.04 5.36 -35.53
N HIS A 606 18.89 6.37 -35.32
CA HIS A 606 20.15 6.19 -34.60
C HIS A 606 19.88 5.95 -33.13
N GLN A 607 20.27 4.77 -32.66
CA GLN A 607 20.31 4.37 -31.28
C GLN A 607 21.65 4.79 -30.66
N ASN A 608 21.71 4.85 -29.34
CA ASN A 608 22.98 4.92 -28.61
C ASN A 608 22.89 3.96 -27.44
N ILE A 609 22.86 2.67 -27.78
CA ILE A 609 22.65 1.58 -26.83
C ILE A 609 23.96 0.85 -26.64
N ILE A 610 24.36 0.66 -25.39
CA ILE A 610 25.43 -0.26 -25.02
C ILE A 610 24.79 -1.50 -24.39
N SER A 611 24.80 -2.62 -25.12
CA SER A 611 24.52 -3.96 -24.60
C SER A 611 25.80 -4.51 -24.01
N GLN A 612 25.81 -4.82 -22.71
CA GLN A 612 27.01 -5.31 -22.05
C GLN A 612 26.78 -6.41 -21.01
N GLY A 613 27.56 -7.48 -21.09
CA GLY A 613 27.54 -8.58 -20.12
C GLY A 613 26.22 -9.35 -20.07
N ASN A 614 25.39 -9.25 -21.11
CA ASN A 614 24.12 -9.98 -21.16
C ASN A 614 24.35 -11.42 -21.62
N THR A 615 23.46 -12.31 -21.17
CA THR A 615 23.44 -13.70 -21.62
C THR A 615 22.21 -13.93 -22.48
N TRP A 616 22.46 -14.16 -23.77
CA TRP A 616 21.46 -14.44 -24.79
C TRP A 616 21.39 -15.95 -25.05
N ASP A 617 20.69 -16.68 -24.20
CA ASP A 617 20.36 -18.09 -24.43
C ASP A 617 18.99 -18.19 -25.07
N MET A 618 18.98 -18.36 -26.39
CA MET A 618 17.78 -18.09 -27.18
C MET A 618 16.84 -19.29 -27.22
N ASP A 619 17.15 -20.37 -27.93
CA ASP A 619 16.30 -21.58 -28.01
C ASP A 619 16.89 -22.73 -27.18
N SER A 620 16.90 -22.54 -25.87
CA SER A 620 17.49 -23.48 -24.91
C SER A 620 16.72 -24.80 -24.81
N LEU A 621 15.42 -24.77 -25.14
CA LEU A 621 14.53 -25.93 -25.10
C LEU A 621 14.43 -26.67 -26.45
N VAL A 622 15.13 -26.20 -27.49
CA VAL A 622 15.10 -26.81 -28.83
C VAL A 622 13.66 -26.88 -29.37
N SER A 623 12.88 -25.83 -29.09
CA SER A 623 11.45 -25.79 -29.36
C SER A 623 11.13 -25.10 -30.69
N HIS A 624 12.04 -24.27 -31.19
CA HIS A 624 11.83 -23.55 -32.43
C HIS A 624 11.86 -24.50 -33.65
N SER A 625 10.89 -24.38 -34.56
CA SER A 625 10.76 -25.27 -35.73
C SER A 625 11.95 -25.23 -36.69
N GLY A 626 12.71 -24.14 -36.69
CA GLY A 626 13.97 -23.99 -37.42
C GLY A 626 15.20 -24.66 -36.78
N ARG A 627 15.07 -25.23 -35.58
CA ARG A 627 16.14 -25.92 -34.86
C ARG A 627 15.97 -27.43 -34.98
N GLY A 628 16.98 -28.08 -35.56
CA GLY A 628 17.02 -29.54 -35.69
C GLY A 628 17.34 -30.23 -34.37
N ALA A 629 16.92 -31.50 -34.24
CA ALA A 629 17.18 -32.34 -33.07
C ALA A 629 18.68 -32.59 -32.81
N ASN A 630 19.54 -32.39 -33.82
CA ASN A 630 20.99 -32.46 -33.71
C ASN A 630 21.63 -31.11 -33.29
N GLY A 631 20.80 -30.11 -32.96
CA GLY A 631 21.23 -28.79 -32.52
C GLY A 631 21.65 -27.83 -33.63
N ALA A 632 21.55 -28.22 -34.90
CA ALA A 632 21.83 -27.35 -36.04
C ALA A 632 20.61 -26.54 -36.47
N TRP A 633 20.84 -25.45 -37.21
CA TRP A 633 19.79 -24.58 -37.73
C TRP A 633 19.55 -24.82 -39.22
N THR A 634 18.29 -24.70 -39.66
CA THR A 634 17.92 -24.88 -41.07
C THR A 634 18.16 -23.64 -41.92
N SER A 635 18.14 -22.45 -41.31
CA SER A 635 18.46 -21.18 -41.97
C SER A 635 18.98 -20.15 -40.98
N ALA A 636 19.78 -19.19 -41.44
CA ALA A 636 20.20 -18.05 -40.63
C ALA A 636 19.04 -17.08 -40.38
N GLY A 637 18.36 -16.66 -41.47
CA GLY A 637 17.39 -15.56 -41.46
C GLY A 637 15.96 -15.91 -41.02
N ALA A 638 15.52 -17.16 -41.18
CA ALA A 638 14.20 -17.61 -40.72
C ALA A 638 14.25 -18.32 -39.36
N GLY A 639 15.41 -18.33 -38.69
CA GLY A 639 15.57 -18.76 -37.30
C GLY A 639 15.65 -17.59 -36.32
N ILE A 640 16.04 -17.88 -35.08
CA ILE A 640 16.10 -16.88 -34.00
C ILE A 640 17.37 -16.03 -34.07
N THR A 641 17.19 -14.71 -34.13
CA THR A 641 18.28 -13.73 -34.11
C THR A 641 18.40 -13.08 -32.73
N ALA A 642 19.59 -13.11 -32.12
CA ALA A 642 19.79 -12.54 -30.79
C ALA A 642 19.70 -11.01 -30.77
N ILE A 643 20.37 -10.32 -31.70
CA ILE A 643 20.33 -8.86 -31.88
C ILE A 643 19.91 -8.56 -33.32
N LEU A 644 18.63 -8.27 -33.53
CA LEU A 644 18.05 -8.03 -34.85
C LEU A 644 17.93 -6.52 -35.12
N MET A 645 18.81 -5.99 -35.98
CA MET A 645 18.98 -4.56 -36.22
C MET A 645 17.93 -3.98 -37.16
N GLN A 646 17.55 -4.70 -38.22
CA GLN A 646 16.36 -4.42 -39.05
C GLN A 646 16.27 -3.00 -39.67
N GLY A 647 17.36 -2.24 -39.71
CA GLY A 647 17.42 -0.86 -40.23
C GLY A 647 18.00 0.15 -39.24
N ALA A 648 17.93 -0.15 -37.94
CA ALA A 648 18.51 0.66 -36.89
C ALA A 648 20.05 0.61 -36.91
N TYR A 649 20.69 1.63 -36.32
CA TYR A 649 22.15 1.71 -36.20
C TYR A 649 22.55 2.39 -34.89
N GLY A 650 23.80 2.23 -34.46
CA GLY A 650 24.32 2.85 -33.22
C GLY A 650 24.22 1.97 -31.98
N VAL A 651 24.15 0.64 -32.16
CA VAL A 651 24.18 -0.34 -31.08
C VAL A 651 25.60 -0.87 -30.89
N LYS A 652 26.05 -0.99 -29.65
CA LYS A 652 27.34 -1.59 -29.27
C LYS A 652 27.11 -2.78 -28.36
N SER A 653 27.53 -3.97 -28.76
CA SER A 653 27.53 -5.18 -27.91
C SER A 653 28.92 -5.44 -27.36
N ARG A 654 29.04 -5.62 -26.04
CA ARG A 654 30.32 -5.70 -25.32
C ARG A 654 30.32 -6.80 -24.28
N GLY A 655 31.11 -7.84 -24.51
CA GLY A 655 31.21 -8.95 -23.54
C GLY A 655 29.90 -9.70 -23.33
N ASP A 656 28.95 -9.62 -24.27
CA ASP A 656 27.73 -10.42 -24.24
C ASP A 656 28.06 -11.89 -24.58
N THR A 657 27.31 -12.82 -23.98
CA THR A 657 27.41 -14.25 -24.27
C THR A 657 26.22 -14.69 -25.11
N PHE A 658 26.47 -15.44 -26.19
CA PHE A 658 25.46 -15.90 -27.13
C PHE A 658 25.48 -17.43 -27.23
N ARG A 659 24.28 -18.04 -27.26
CA ARG A 659 24.09 -19.47 -27.50
C ARG A 659 22.69 -19.76 -28.04
N ASN A 660 22.54 -20.94 -28.64
CA ASN A 660 21.26 -21.47 -29.09
C ASN A 660 20.46 -20.53 -30.01
N CYS A 661 21.12 -19.80 -30.93
CA CYS A 661 20.46 -18.88 -31.86
C CYS A 661 20.85 -19.20 -33.31
N SER A 662 19.99 -18.90 -34.29
CA SER A 662 20.36 -19.13 -35.70
C SER A 662 21.48 -18.19 -36.14
N ARG A 663 21.48 -16.96 -35.62
CA ARG A 663 22.53 -15.97 -35.81
C ARG A 663 22.56 -14.98 -34.65
N ILE A 664 23.72 -14.39 -34.43
CA ILE A 664 23.93 -13.37 -33.39
C ILE A 664 23.25 -12.07 -33.79
N SER A 665 23.41 -11.67 -35.04
CA SER A 665 22.80 -10.48 -35.62
C SER A 665 22.74 -10.59 -37.13
N ASP A 666 21.80 -9.88 -37.75
CA ASP A 666 21.79 -9.60 -39.19
C ASP A 666 23.00 -8.77 -39.66
N GLU A 667 23.81 -8.24 -38.74
CA GLU A 667 25.04 -7.47 -39.01
C GLU A 667 26.31 -8.19 -38.52
N ALA A 668 26.21 -9.41 -37.96
CA ALA A 668 27.32 -10.06 -37.25
C ALA A 668 28.55 -10.34 -38.14
N LEU A 669 28.35 -10.76 -39.39
CA LEU A 669 29.45 -11.01 -40.33
C LEU A 669 30.18 -9.70 -40.70
N ALA A 670 29.43 -8.63 -40.94
CA ALA A 670 30.01 -7.31 -41.23
C ALA A 670 30.71 -6.72 -40.00
N ALA A 671 30.16 -6.94 -38.79
CA ALA A 671 30.81 -6.55 -37.54
C ALA A 671 32.13 -7.30 -37.32
N ALA A 672 32.18 -8.60 -37.61
CA ALA A 672 33.40 -9.40 -37.53
C ALA A 672 34.50 -8.91 -38.49
N ALA A 673 34.11 -8.39 -39.66
CA ALA A 673 35.02 -7.81 -40.65
C ALA A 673 35.42 -6.35 -40.34
N GLY A 674 34.84 -5.73 -39.30
CA GLY A 674 35.03 -4.31 -39.00
C GLY A 674 34.39 -3.35 -40.00
N THR A 675 33.42 -3.83 -40.79
CA THR A 675 32.77 -3.06 -41.87
C THR A 675 31.31 -2.71 -41.57
N SER A 676 30.71 -3.22 -40.50
CA SER A 676 29.34 -2.82 -40.13
C SER A 676 29.30 -1.36 -39.69
N THR A 677 28.32 -0.64 -40.22
CA THR A 677 28.00 0.74 -39.81
C THR A 677 26.87 0.78 -38.78
N LYS A 678 26.22 -0.36 -38.51
CA LYS A 678 25.02 -0.44 -37.67
C LYS A 678 25.29 -1.00 -36.28
N LEU A 679 26.04 -2.09 -36.22
CA LEU A 679 26.37 -2.81 -34.99
C LEU A 679 27.88 -2.88 -34.81
N PHE A 680 28.33 -2.53 -33.62
CA PHE A 680 29.71 -2.74 -33.20
C PHE A 680 29.76 -3.79 -32.11
N VAL A 681 30.63 -4.79 -32.25
CA VAL A 681 30.76 -5.88 -31.28
C VAL A 681 32.19 -5.97 -30.78
N GLU A 682 32.36 -6.10 -29.47
CA GLU A 682 33.65 -6.32 -28.83
C GLU A 682 33.53 -7.44 -27.78
N HIS A 683 34.49 -8.35 -27.78
CA HIS A 683 34.65 -9.37 -26.74
C HIS A 683 33.42 -10.27 -26.51
N ALA A 684 32.54 -10.43 -27.49
CA ALA A 684 31.40 -11.34 -27.36
C ALA A 684 31.88 -12.80 -27.24
N LEU A 685 31.27 -13.56 -26.35
CA LEU A 685 31.53 -15.00 -26.17
C LEU A 685 30.44 -15.82 -26.86
N LEU A 686 30.85 -16.73 -27.72
CA LEU A 686 29.97 -17.61 -28.47
C LEU A 686 30.12 -19.02 -27.92
N GLU A 687 29.05 -19.58 -27.37
CA GLU A 687 29.01 -20.95 -26.89
C GLU A 687 28.30 -21.81 -27.93
N CYS A 688 29.08 -22.50 -28.77
CA CYS A 688 28.55 -23.29 -29.87
C CYS A 688 29.56 -24.33 -30.36
N GLN A 689 29.18 -25.09 -31.38
CA GLN A 689 30.05 -26.06 -32.06
C GLN A 689 30.11 -25.73 -33.55
N PRO A 690 31.02 -24.84 -33.99
CA PRO A 690 31.14 -24.42 -35.38
C PRO A 690 31.88 -25.47 -36.22
N VAL A 691 31.44 -25.64 -37.46
CA VAL A 691 32.16 -26.30 -38.54
C VAL A 691 32.64 -25.28 -39.58
N ALA A 692 31.94 -24.15 -39.73
CA ALA A 692 32.28 -23.07 -40.65
C ALA A 692 32.08 -21.67 -40.04
N THR A 693 32.86 -20.69 -40.48
CA THR A 693 32.72 -19.25 -40.15
C THR A 693 31.79 -18.54 -41.13
N SER A 694 30.57 -19.05 -41.23
CA SER A 694 29.43 -18.51 -41.96
C SER A 694 28.19 -19.27 -41.47
N PHE A 695 27.03 -19.04 -42.08
CA PHE A 695 25.94 -19.99 -41.91
C PHE A 695 26.33 -21.37 -42.47
N SER A 696 25.99 -22.42 -41.73
CA SER A 696 26.07 -23.81 -42.16
C SER A 696 25.04 -24.65 -41.41
N THR A 697 24.38 -25.56 -42.12
CA THR A 697 23.48 -26.56 -41.52
C THR A 697 24.21 -27.62 -40.70
N SER A 698 25.54 -27.57 -40.67
CA SER A 698 26.38 -28.40 -39.79
C SER A 698 26.86 -27.66 -38.54
N ASN A 699 26.72 -26.34 -38.48
CA ASN A 699 27.01 -25.59 -37.26
C ASN A 699 25.91 -25.90 -36.22
N LYS A 700 26.31 -26.28 -35.01
CA LYS A 700 25.38 -26.58 -33.91
C LYS A 700 25.44 -25.50 -32.84
N GLY A 701 24.32 -25.25 -32.17
CA GLY A 701 24.21 -24.16 -31.20
C GLY A 701 23.93 -22.83 -31.89
N ILE A 702 24.94 -22.33 -32.62
CA ILE A 702 24.85 -21.09 -33.40
C ILE A 702 24.95 -21.41 -34.89
N GLY A 703 23.92 -21.09 -35.68
CA GLY A 703 23.86 -21.42 -37.10
C GLY A 703 24.85 -20.62 -37.96
N GLU A 704 24.84 -19.30 -37.83
CA GLU A 704 25.74 -18.36 -38.50
C GLU A 704 26.86 -17.93 -37.55
N CYS A 705 27.98 -18.61 -37.67
CA CYS A 705 29.16 -18.32 -36.86
C CYS A 705 30.03 -17.26 -37.56
N PRO A 706 30.25 -16.07 -36.97
CA PRO A 706 31.18 -15.09 -37.51
C PRO A 706 32.64 -15.55 -37.46
N ARG A 707 33.55 -14.78 -38.07
CA ARG A 707 34.99 -15.02 -37.89
C ARG A 707 35.39 -14.66 -36.45
N ALA A 708 36.27 -15.45 -35.84
CA ALA A 708 36.82 -15.11 -34.54
C ALA A 708 37.80 -13.93 -34.63
N GLY A 709 37.95 -13.18 -33.55
CA GLY A 709 38.81 -12.00 -33.48
C GLY A 709 38.50 -11.09 -32.28
N PRO A 710 38.78 -9.78 -32.38
CA PRO A 710 38.46 -8.81 -31.32
C PRO A 710 36.96 -8.74 -30.99
N ALA A 711 36.11 -8.89 -32.01
CA ALA A 711 34.66 -8.86 -31.85
C ALA A 711 34.11 -10.12 -31.19
N PHE A 712 34.56 -11.30 -31.64
CA PHE A 712 33.97 -12.59 -31.29
C PHE A 712 35.02 -13.59 -30.83
N TRP A 713 34.74 -14.23 -29.70
CA TRP A 713 35.52 -15.34 -29.16
C TRP A 713 34.63 -16.56 -28.95
N TYR A 714 35.19 -17.76 -28.91
CA TYR A 714 34.41 -18.99 -28.79
C TYR A 714 34.78 -19.80 -27.55
N SER A 715 33.77 -20.40 -26.94
CA SER A 715 33.87 -21.59 -26.13
C SER A 715 33.17 -22.72 -26.90
N ILE A 716 33.89 -23.82 -27.14
CA ILE A 716 33.33 -24.95 -27.88
C ILE A 716 32.52 -25.79 -26.92
N VAL A 717 31.21 -25.81 -27.12
CA VAL A 717 30.24 -26.51 -26.28
C VAL A 717 29.53 -27.55 -27.12
N ASP A 718 29.33 -28.76 -26.58
CA ASP A 718 28.52 -29.77 -27.24
C ASP A 718 27.09 -29.25 -27.37
N SER A 719 26.73 -28.88 -28.58
CA SER A 719 25.47 -28.22 -28.86
C SER A 719 24.48 -29.17 -29.53
N ASP A 720 24.73 -30.48 -29.48
CA ASP A 720 23.85 -31.52 -30.01
C ASP A 720 22.94 -32.09 -28.89
N PRO A 721 21.63 -31.79 -28.89
CA PRO A 721 20.70 -32.31 -27.89
C PRO A 721 20.62 -33.85 -27.85
N GLY A 722 21.01 -34.53 -28.93
CA GLY A 722 21.10 -35.99 -28.97
C GLY A 722 22.37 -36.56 -28.34
N SER A 723 23.34 -35.72 -27.97
CA SER A 723 24.60 -36.14 -27.35
C SER A 723 24.47 -36.31 -25.84
N ALA A 724 25.10 -37.36 -25.29
CA ALA A 724 25.22 -37.54 -23.85
C ALA A 724 26.09 -36.45 -23.17
N ALA A 725 26.87 -35.70 -23.95
CA ALA A 725 27.67 -34.58 -23.46
C ALA A 725 27.03 -33.22 -23.75
N TYR A 726 25.76 -33.17 -24.19
CA TYR A 726 25.04 -31.92 -24.48
C TYR A 726 25.19 -30.89 -23.36
N GLY A 727 25.56 -29.66 -23.72
CA GLY A 727 25.81 -28.55 -22.80
C GLY A 727 27.20 -28.55 -22.16
N ASN A 728 28.00 -29.62 -22.28
CA ASN A 728 29.36 -29.65 -21.74
C ASN A 728 30.31 -28.84 -22.61
N THR A 729 31.22 -28.11 -21.98
CA THR A 729 32.36 -27.50 -22.67
C THR A 729 33.32 -28.58 -23.17
N LEU A 730 33.49 -28.64 -24.48
CA LEU A 730 34.43 -29.54 -25.16
C LEU A 730 35.83 -28.93 -25.29
N ASN A 731 35.90 -27.62 -25.51
CA ASN A 731 37.17 -26.89 -25.58
C ASN A 731 36.99 -25.42 -25.21
N ASN A 732 37.69 -24.95 -24.18
CA ASN A 732 37.85 -23.52 -23.93
C ASN A 732 39.03 -23.02 -24.77
N CYS A 733 38.74 -22.32 -25.86
CA CYS A 733 39.77 -21.76 -26.74
C CYS A 733 40.60 -20.73 -25.98
N GLY A 734 41.79 -21.14 -25.51
CA GLY A 734 42.68 -20.28 -24.74
C GLY A 734 43.14 -19.05 -25.54
N ARG A 735 43.11 -17.87 -24.91
CA ARG A 735 43.59 -16.60 -25.51
C ARG A 735 45.10 -16.45 -25.48
N GLN A 736 45.77 -17.24 -24.64
CA GLN A 736 47.20 -17.18 -24.39
C GLN A 736 47.76 -18.59 -24.25
N ALA A 737 48.98 -18.81 -24.71
CA ALA A 737 49.69 -20.08 -24.56
C ALA A 737 51.21 -19.88 -24.59
N ALA A 738 51.96 -20.78 -23.93
CA ALA A 738 53.42 -20.76 -23.95
C ALA A 738 54.04 -21.37 -25.23
N SER A 739 53.22 -22.10 -25.99
CA SER A 739 53.57 -22.72 -27.27
C SER A 739 52.33 -22.75 -28.17
N ILE A 740 52.53 -23.05 -29.45
CA ILE A 740 51.43 -23.31 -30.38
C ILE A 740 50.48 -24.36 -29.78
N PRO A 741 49.15 -24.15 -29.80
CA PRO A 741 48.20 -25.14 -29.29
C PRO A 741 48.31 -26.46 -30.05
N THR A 742 48.24 -27.59 -29.34
CA THR A 742 48.39 -28.96 -29.90
C THR A 742 47.12 -29.81 -29.80
N SER A 743 46.07 -29.32 -29.15
CA SER A 743 44.79 -30.01 -28.98
C SER A 743 43.63 -29.01 -28.89
N GLY A 744 42.40 -29.50 -29.08
CA GLY A 744 41.17 -28.71 -28.98
C GLY A 744 40.70 -28.14 -30.32
N THR A 745 39.44 -27.77 -30.42
CA THR A 745 38.88 -27.15 -31.63
C THR A 745 39.08 -25.64 -31.62
N TYR A 746 39.72 -25.08 -32.65
CA TYR A 746 39.91 -23.64 -32.81
C TYR A 746 39.27 -23.12 -34.10
N ILE A 747 38.87 -21.85 -34.09
CA ILE A 747 38.09 -21.22 -35.15
C ILE A 747 38.95 -20.23 -35.94
N TYR A 748 38.75 -20.20 -37.25
CA TYR A 748 39.44 -19.30 -38.15
C TYR A 748 39.37 -17.83 -37.67
N GLY A 749 40.52 -17.16 -37.67
CA GLY A 749 40.67 -15.78 -37.19
C GLY A 749 41.05 -15.65 -35.71
N MET A 750 41.00 -16.73 -34.91
CA MET A 750 41.47 -16.68 -33.53
C MET A 750 42.96 -16.33 -33.46
N PHE A 751 43.33 -15.53 -32.47
CA PHE A 751 44.73 -15.23 -32.15
C PHE A 751 45.04 -15.68 -30.73
N VAL A 752 46.03 -16.57 -30.60
CA VAL A 752 46.53 -17.04 -29.31
C VAL A 752 47.85 -16.33 -29.04
N GLN A 753 47.87 -15.45 -28.05
CA GLN A 753 49.05 -14.68 -27.68
C GLN A 753 50.11 -15.60 -27.07
N ASN A 754 51.35 -15.43 -27.50
CA ASN A 754 52.48 -16.16 -26.93
C ASN A 754 52.88 -15.57 -25.58
N THR A 755 52.92 -16.41 -24.55
CA THR A 755 53.45 -16.07 -23.21
C THR A 755 54.81 -16.71 -22.94
N GLY A 756 55.25 -17.63 -23.80
CA GLY A 756 56.58 -18.24 -23.79
C GLY A 756 57.51 -17.43 -24.68
N PHE A 757 58.07 -16.34 -24.16
CA PHE A 757 58.99 -15.48 -24.91
C PHE A 757 60.28 -16.24 -25.27
N LEU A 758 60.35 -16.77 -26.50
CA LEU A 758 61.54 -17.41 -27.05
C LEU A 758 62.05 -16.57 -28.22
N LEU A 759 63.34 -16.24 -28.19
CA LEU A 759 64.04 -15.64 -29.32
C LEU A 759 64.36 -16.75 -30.34
N SER A 760 63.80 -16.65 -31.54
CA SER A 760 64.15 -17.54 -32.66
C SER A 760 64.43 -16.70 -33.90
N GLY A 761 65.63 -16.83 -34.47
CA GLY A 761 66.03 -16.10 -35.68
C GLY A 761 66.05 -14.57 -35.57
N GLY A 762 66.21 -14.01 -34.37
CA GLY A 762 66.27 -12.55 -34.14
C GLY A 762 64.91 -11.85 -34.07
N LYS A 763 63.79 -12.58 -34.09
CA LYS A 763 62.43 -12.05 -33.96
C LYS A 763 61.73 -12.65 -32.73
N VAL A 764 60.78 -11.91 -32.17
CA VAL A 764 59.91 -12.37 -31.08
C VAL A 764 58.61 -12.87 -31.70
N THR A 765 58.20 -14.10 -31.40
CA THR A 765 56.85 -14.58 -31.76
C THR A 765 55.82 -13.92 -30.86
N LEU A 766 54.92 -13.13 -31.45
CA LEU A 766 53.82 -12.47 -30.74
C LEU A 766 52.69 -13.45 -30.40
N GLY A 767 52.50 -14.48 -31.22
CA GLY A 767 51.45 -15.47 -31.05
C GLY A 767 51.20 -16.29 -32.32
N TRP A 768 50.07 -16.98 -32.33
CA TRP A 768 49.64 -17.83 -33.44
C TRP A 768 48.23 -17.45 -33.88
N ALA A 769 48.06 -17.14 -35.16
CA ALA A 769 46.77 -16.88 -35.79
C ALA A 769 46.21 -18.15 -36.43
N ARG A 770 44.95 -18.46 -36.17
CA ARG A 770 44.26 -19.64 -36.68
C ARG A 770 43.82 -19.43 -38.13
N LEU A 771 44.19 -20.37 -39.01
CA LEU A 771 43.95 -20.34 -40.46
C LEU A 771 42.78 -21.24 -40.92
N THR A 772 42.40 -22.23 -40.12
CA THR A 772 41.34 -23.21 -40.44
C THR A 772 40.36 -23.38 -39.28
N ASN A 773 39.15 -23.89 -39.54
CA ASN A 773 38.24 -24.34 -38.49
C ASN A 773 38.52 -25.82 -38.17
N GLY A 774 38.57 -26.18 -36.89
CA GLY A 774 38.60 -27.58 -36.46
C GLY A 774 39.70 -27.91 -35.45
N SER A 775 40.01 -29.20 -35.34
CA SER A 775 40.93 -29.77 -34.35
C SER A 775 42.33 -30.13 -34.91
N GLY A 776 42.65 -29.74 -36.14
CA GLY A 776 44.02 -29.82 -36.68
C GLY A 776 44.95 -28.81 -36.01
N HIS A 777 46.23 -29.11 -35.83
CA HIS A 777 47.21 -28.22 -35.18
C HIS A 777 48.55 -28.12 -35.92
N VAL A 778 48.54 -28.24 -37.25
CA VAL A 778 49.75 -28.22 -38.06
C VAL A 778 50.23 -26.78 -38.27
N SER A 779 51.46 -26.48 -37.86
CA SER A 779 52.10 -25.18 -38.13
C SER A 779 52.22 -24.93 -39.63
N GLY A 780 51.86 -23.74 -40.09
CA GLY A 780 51.85 -23.35 -41.50
C GLY A 780 50.62 -23.81 -42.29
N THR A 781 49.79 -24.70 -41.72
CA THR A 781 48.51 -25.13 -42.31
C THR A 781 47.33 -24.64 -41.49
N ASP A 782 47.28 -24.99 -40.20
CA ASP A 782 46.22 -24.59 -39.27
C ASP A 782 46.57 -23.30 -38.51
N TRP A 783 47.86 -23.02 -38.35
CA TRP A 783 48.37 -21.89 -37.58
C TRP A 783 49.44 -21.11 -38.34
N ALA A 784 49.29 -19.79 -38.39
CA ALA A 784 50.35 -18.87 -38.80
C ALA A 784 51.06 -18.29 -37.57
N THR A 785 52.39 -18.30 -37.56
CA THR A 785 53.18 -17.60 -36.54
C THR A 785 53.17 -16.10 -36.85
N VAL A 786 52.83 -15.28 -35.86
CA VAL A 786 52.78 -13.82 -36.00
C VAL A 786 54.03 -13.20 -35.36
N THR A 787 54.75 -12.37 -36.12
CA THR A 787 55.91 -11.58 -35.65
C THR A 787 55.64 -10.07 -35.85
N PRO A 788 56.38 -9.17 -35.17
CA PRO A 788 56.16 -7.71 -35.20
C PRO A 788 56.18 -7.05 -36.58
N ASP A 789 56.70 -7.74 -37.58
CA ASP A 789 57.02 -7.30 -38.93
C ASP A 789 56.24 -8.07 -40.02
N ALA A 790 55.31 -8.93 -39.63
CA ALA A 790 54.37 -9.57 -40.54
C ALA A 790 53.15 -8.64 -40.72
N SER A 791 53.04 -8.00 -41.88
CA SER A 791 51.88 -7.19 -42.30
C SER A 791 50.65 -8.03 -42.61
#